data_AF-A0A946MBE9-F1
#
_entry.id   AF-A0A946MBE9-F1
#
_cell.length_a   1.000
_cell.length_b   1.000
_cell.length_c   1.000
_cell.angle_alpha   90.00
_cell.angle_beta   90.00
_cell.angle_gamma   90.00
#
_symmetry.space_group_name_H-M   'P 1'
#
loop_
_entity.id
_entity.type
_entity.pdbx_description
1 polymer ?
#
loop_
_entity_poly.entity_id
_entity_poly.type
_entity_poly.pdbx_seq_one_letter_code
_entity_poly.pdbx_strand_id
1 'polypeptide(L)'
;MIAATTMGDMLTTDIVGQVPSNLLLAPELLEQLFTENPNAGQRIVERVADASLTVLGCEYGNPNNTLLPAESVLASLLQGQREYEKYLNIKPTIYGRRQFGLTPNHPQWLSRLGYSAAFHVLLDAGTYPEGQQAKARWEGVDGSSVDAIARVPLNANKHETFLTLAAKLGETMDMDHVATLCLAHWPKATTPWYADIKRAAKYTNALGKFVTLTEYFTETDLPGVSERFTADQYRSPSLEQAMSSGQADPISSVVEKWKSHNNSGALTNAALLNELLGNDSSTAVVTPDDGYATADSVDTFSQGLQRGDNGESGLLVMNPSSHVRRVDLQNVQVDALPVVVPPVYAVGQASGKGAHVIVDVPAMGFAWVATSGGKSTSGQEMAAERMLRNDFFEVLINETTGGIQSINSHADPRHGRGSLQLAYRQAVRKKSGRLAEPDDVANYSVMAADSIQVSTATPTRGEITSTGRLMQRNGETLATFEQVFSVERGSRILRIDTELDILQEPVNKPWNSYYCLRYAWGDEAANLTRGMQGTAHVASSKRLVAPEYIEIESEKKTTLLTGGLPYHRRVGRRFLDSILVVSGETCRSFQMGIGVDLDQPQIASQQFQQSPMYAIDSKGEPSGHNSSSLLHLGARNLVATHWQIVLEDEAVVGLQVRIMETAGRSVRTKMAIFRSVASAVQQNLDGSPLGECNVEDGQVVLDMTGHEWLQIELRF
;
A
#
# COMPACT_ATOMS: atom_id res chain seq x y z
N MET A 1 27.20 -13.20 -0.24
CA MET A 1 25.80 -13.38 0.22
C MET A 1 25.81 -14.35 1.39
N ILE A 2 24.87 -14.23 2.34
CA ILE A 2 24.71 -15.20 3.44
C ILE A 2 23.29 -15.77 3.45
N ALA A 3 23.18 -17.07 3.75
CA ALA A 3 21.96 -17.77 4.12
C ALA A 3 22.21 -18.59 5.39
N ALA A 4 21.15 -18.98 6.11
CA ALA A 4 21.25 -19.72 7.37
C ALA A 4 22.16 -20.96 7.26
N THR A 5 22.08 -21.69 6.15
CA THR A 5 22.88 -22.90 5.88
C THR A 5 24.39 -22.65 5.67
N THR A 6 24.80 -21.39 5.56
CA THR A 6 26.18 -21.00 5.21
C THR A 6 26.91 -20.25 6.32
N MET A 7 26.30 -20.09 7.50
CA MET A 7 26.81 -19.24 8.60
C MET A 7 27.89 -19.88 9.48
N GLY A 8 28.14 -21.18 9.34
CA GLY A 8 29.20 -21.90 10.06
C GLY A 8 30.60 -21.69 9.48
N ASP A 9 31.44 -22.73 9.52
CA ASP A 9 32.83 -22.72 9.03
C ASP A 9 33.01 -22.17 7.61
N MET A 10 31.97 -22.25 6.77
CA MET A 10 31.97 -21.70 5.43
C MET A 10 32.16 -20.18 5.44
N LEU A 11 31.40 -19.46 6.28
CA LEU A 11 31.50 -18.01 6.43
C LEU A 11 32.82 -17.61 7.08
N THR A 12 33.23 -18.31 8.15
CA THR A 12 34.48 -18.03 8.87
C THR A 12 35.68 -18.04 7.92
N THR A 13 35.74 -19.00 6.99
CA THR A 13 36.85 -19.10 6.04
C THR A 13 36.92 -17.89 5.10
N ASP A 14 35.79 -17.39 4.63
CA ASP A 14 35.72 -16.28 3.68
C ASP A 14 35.91 -14.92 4.37
N ILE A 15 35.41 -14.75 5.60
CA ILE A 15 35.50 -13.49 6.34
C ILE A 15 36.91 -13.22 6.89
N VAL A 16 37.72 -14.26 7.09
CA VAL A 16 39.11 -14.16 7.58
C VAL A 16 40.06 -13.54 6.53
N GLY A 17 39.72 -13.60 5.24
CA GLY A 17 40.57 -13.05 4.18
C GLY A 17 40.86 -11.55 4.35
N GLN A 18 41.99 -11.05 3.86
CA GLN A 18 42.36 -9.62 3.99
C GLN A 18 41.90 -8.72 2.83
N VAL A 19 41.20 -9.28 1.83
CA VAL A 19 40.76 -8.51 0.65
C VAL A 19 39.47 -7.75 1.00
N PRO A 20 39.35 -6.46 0.64
CA PRO A 20 38.11 -5.70 0.79
C PRO A 20 36.91 -6.47 0.21
N SER A 21 35.82 -6.53 0.96
CA SER A 21 34.65 -7.32 0.56
C SER A 21 33.34 -6.70 1.02
N ASN A 22 32.24 -7.28 0.56
CA ASN A 22 30.88 -6.79 0.80
C ASN A 22 29.99 -7.94 1.27
N LEU A 23 29.16 -7.69 2.27
CA LEU A 23 28.32 -8.68 2.91
C LEU A 23 26.84 -8.32 2.77
N LEU A 24 26.15 -9.08 1.93
CA LEU A 24 24.70 -9.08 1.89
C LEU A 24 24.20 -10.09 2.93
N LEU A 25 23.78 -9.56 4.09
CA LEU A 25 23.37 -10.28 5.29
C LEU A 25 21.99 -9.77 5.72
N ALA A 26 20.99 -10.63 5.67
CA ALA A 26 19.65 -10.30 6.14
C ALA A 26 19.63 -10.17 7.68
N PRO A 27 18.90 -9.22 8.26
CA PRO A 27 18.99 -8.91 9.69
C PRO A 27 18.51 -10.05 10.59
N GLU A 28 17.59 -10.89 10.12
CA GLU A 28 17.04 -12.05 10.86
C GLU A 28 18.11 -13.13 11.12
N LEU A 29 19.20 -13.10 10.36
CA LEU A 29 20.30 -14.04 10.50
C LEU A 29 21.33 -13.59 11.55
N LEU A 30 21.26 -12.34 12.04
CA LEU A 30 22.25 -11.77 12.97
C LEU A 30 22.22 -12.48 14.32
N GLU A 31 21.04 -12.70 14.89
CA GLU A 31 20.93 -13.40 16.18
C GLU A 31 21.54 -14.80 16.11
N GLN A 32 21.18 -15.56 15.06
CA GLN A 32 21.71 -16.90 14.83
C GLN A 32 23.24 -16.86 14.63
N LEU A 33 23.75 -15.90 13.85
CA LEU A 33 25.18 -15.73 13.61
C LEU A 33 25.97 -15.53 14.91
N PHE A 34 25.51 -14.64 15.80
CA PHE A 34 26.20 -14.35 17.07
C PHE A 34 26.02 -15.46 18.11
N THR A 35 24.93 -16.21 18.04
CA THR A 35 24.66 -17.32 18.98
C THR A 35 25.44 -18.58 18.58
N GLU A 36 25.40 -18.95 17.30
CA GLU A 36 25.99 -20.21 16.81
C GLU A 36 27.45 -20.04 16.39
N ASN A 37 27.86 -18.86 15.92
CA ASN A 37 29.20 -18.59 15.37
C ASN A 37 29.77 -17.25 15.85
N PRO A 38 29.92 -17.03 17.17
CA PRO A 38 30.30 -15.74 17.75
C PRO A 38 31.64 -15.21 17.22
N ASN A 39 32.60 -16.09 16.92
CA ASN A 39 33.90 -15.69 16.35
C ASN A 39 33.75 -15.07 14.95
N ALA A 40 32.84 -15.59 14.12
CA ALA A 40 32.57 -15.03 12.80
C ALA A 40 31.84 -13.69 12.91
N GLY A 41 30.87 -13.57 13.82
CA GLY A 41 30.20 -12.32 14.15
C GLY A 41 31.18 -11.24 14.61
N GLN A 42 32.05 -11.56 15.57
CA GLN A 42 33.08 -10.64 16.05
C GLN A 42 34.05 -10.22 14.93
N ARG A 43 34.42 -11.15 14.04
CA ARG A 43 35.28 -10.83 12.90
C ARG A 43 34.60 -9.89 11.91
N ILE A 44 33.28 -9.97 11.73
CA ILE A 44 32.52 -9.00 10.94
C ILE A 44 32.61 -7.62 11.58
N VAL A 45 32.38 -7.51 12.90
CA VAL A 45 32.49 -6.23 13.63
C VAL A 45 33.87 -5.59 13.45
N GLU A 46 34.94 -6.35 13.64
CA GLU A 46 36.31 -5.87 13.44
C GLU A 46 36.55 -5.32 12.02
N ARG A 47 36.07 -6.05 11.02
CA ARG A 47 36.29 -5.68 9.61
C ARG A 47 35.42 -4.54 9.12
N VAL A 48 34.27 -4.34 9.74
CA VAL A 48 33.47 -3.15 9.49
C VAL A 48 34.17 -1.94 10.12
N ALA A 49 34.69 -2.07 11.34
CA ALA A 49 35.39 -0.99 12.04
C ALA A 49 36.68 -0.54 11.33
N ASP A 50 37.41 -1.45 10.67
CA ASP A 50 38.60 -1.12 9.86
C ASP A 50 38.30 -0.78 8.39
N ALA A 51 37.01 -0.66 8.03
CA ALA A 51 36.50 -0.39 6.68
C ALA A 51 36.90 -1.41 5.59
N SER A 52 37.40 -2.60 5.95
CA SER A 52 37.70 -3.68 5.01
C SER A 52 36.49 -4.53 4.62
N LEU A 53 35.32 -4.29 5.22
CA LEU A 53 34.05 -4.96 4.93
C LEU A 53 32.89 -3.95 4.99
N THR A 54 32.11 -3.86 3.91
CA THR A 54 30.80 -3.20 3.96
C THR A 54 29.71 -4.24 4.22
N VAL A 55 28.83 -3.99 5.18
CA VAL A 55 27.58 -4.72 5.36
C VAL A 55 26.45 -3.95 4.69
N LEU A 56 25.66 -4.62 3.87
CA LEU A 56 24.49 -4.03 3.22
C LEU A 56 23.27 -4.24 4.12
N GLY A 57 22.61 -3.14 4.48
CA GLY A 57 21.40 -3.14 5.30
C GLY A 57 20.14 -3.40 4.47
N CYS A 58 19.14 -4.05 5.06
CA CYS A 58 17.83 -4.22 4.45
C CYS A 58 16.72 -4.33 5.51
N GLU A 59 15.49 -4.50 5.05
CA GLU A 59 14.31 -4.70 5.88
C GLU A 59 14.37 -5.97 6.71
N TYR A 60 13.77 -5.93 7.90
CA TYR A 60 13.47 -7.12 8.69
C TYR A 60 12.22 -7.84 8.18
N GLY A 61 12.23 -9.17 8.21
CA GLY A 61 11.18 -10.08 7.75
C GLY A 61 11.18 -10.32 6.24
N ASN A 62 12.11 -9.72 5.49
CA ASN A 62 12.19 -9.75 4.04
C ASN A 62 10.83 -9.58 3.32
N PRO A 63 10.05 -8.55 3.65
CA PRO A 63 8.71 -8.36 3.12
C PRO A 63 8.73 -8.10 1.62
N ASN A 64 7.67 -8.52 0.91
CA ASN A 64 7.42 -7.98 -0.42
C ASN A 64 6.80 -6.59 -0.30
N ASN A 65 7.65 -5.56 -0.43
CA ASN A 65 7.23 -4.17 -0.27
C ASN A 65 6.14 -3.74 -1.25
N THR A 66 6.03 -4.36 -2.44
CA THR A 66 4.96 -4.01 -3.42
C THR A 66 3.56 -4.33 -2.93
N LEU A 67 3.42 -5.18 -1.91
CA LEU A 67 2.15 -5.59 -1.32
C LEU A 67 1.83 -4.87 -0.01
N LEU A 68 2.72 -3.99 0.47
CA LEU A 68 2.61 -3.36 1.78
C LEU A 68 2.35 -1.85 1.68
N PRO A 69 1.64 -1.27 2.66
CA PRO A 69 1.59 0.17 2.86
C PRO A 69 2.99 0.76 3.14
N ALA A 70 3.21 2.04 2.79
CA ALA A 70 4.49 2.71 3.00
C ALA A 70 4.97 2.67 4.47
N GLU A 71 4.04 2.89 5.40
CA GLU A 71 4.27 2.80 6.85
C GLU A 71 4.82 1.43 7.29
N SER A 72 4.28 0.34 6.75
CA SER A 72 4.75 -1.01 7.04
C SER A 72 6.15 -1.27 6.48
N VAL A 73 6.47 -0.72 5.31
CA VAL A 73 7.83 -0.82 4.75
C VAL A 73 8.81 -0.04 5.63
N LEU A 74 8.49 1.19 6.03
CA LEU A 74 9.33 1.96 6.93
C LEU A 74 9.57 1.23 8.26
N ALA A 75 8.51 0.69 8.87
CA ALA A 75 8.64 -0.08 10.11
C ALA A 75 9.62 -1.26 9.96
N SER A 76 9.57 -1.97 8.82
CA SER A 76 10.50 -3.06 8.54
C SER A 76 11.95 -2.59 8.30
N LEU A 77 12.15 -1.43 7.66
CA LEU A 77 13.47 -0.81 7.49
C LEU A 77 14.08 -0.37 8.83
N LEU A 78 13.29 0.30 9.68
CA LEU A 78 13.71 0.72 11.01
C LEU A 78 14.03 -0.48 11.91
N GLN A 79 13.21 -1.54 11.87
CA GLN A 79 13.50 -2.77 12.60
C GLN A 79 14.79 -3.42 12.11
N GLY A 80 15.03 -3.45 10.79
CA GLY A 80 16.29 -3.93 10.22
C GLY A 80 17.49 -3.15 10.75
N GLN A 81 17.43 -1.81 10.72
CA GLN A 81 18.49 -0.94 11.28
C GLN A 81 18.77 -1.24 12.75
N ARG A 82 17.74 -1.42 13.59
CA ARG A 82 17.90 -1.77 15.00
C ARG A 82 18.64 -3.08 15.21
N GLU A 83 18.38 -4.11 14.38
CA GLU A 83 19.10 -5.38 14.48
C GLU A 83 20.58 -5.23 14.10
N TYR A 84 20.90 -4.46 13.04
CA TYR A 84 22.30 -4.18 12.70
C TYR A 84 23.02 -3.37 13.78
N GLU A 85 22.37 -2.36 14.36
CA GLU A 85 22.95 -1.59 15.47
C GLU A 85 23.19 -2.47 16.69
N LYS A 86 22.22 -3.31 17.06
CA LYS A 86 22.29 -4.24 18.20
C LYS A 86 23.46 -5.23 18.08
N TYR A 87 23.65 -5.84 16.91
CA TYR A 87 24.62 -6.94 16.75
C TYR A 87 25.96 -6.49 16.15
N LEU A 88 25.96 -5.50 15.26
CA LEU A 88 27.17 -5.05 14.55
C LEU A 88 27.68 -3.69 15.01
N ASN A 89 26.94 -2.97 15.86
CA ASN A 89 27.26 -1.62 16.31
C ASN A 89 27.43 -0.62 15.16
N ILE A 90 26.64 -0.78 14.10
CA ILE A 90 26.61 0.12 12.94
C ILE A 90 25.18 0.40 12.51
N LYS A 91 24.99 1.58 11.90
CA LYS A 91 23.85 1.88 11.05
C LYS A 91 24.30 1.76 9.58
N PRO A 92 23.86 0.73 8.84
CA PRO A 92 24.31 0.53 7.46
C PRO A 92 23.98 1.74 6.58
N THR A 93 24.94 2.19 5.78
CA THR A 93 24.77 3.34 4.86
C THR A 93 24.53 2.91 3.41
N ILE A 94 24.57 1.60 3.15
CA ILE A 94 24.33 1.00 1.83
C ILE A 94 23.21 -0.02 1.97
N TYR A 95 22.14 0.18 1.22
CA TYR A 95 21.00 -0.73 1.21
C TYR A 95 21.25 -1.90 0.25
N GLY A 96 20.80 -3.10 0.57
CA GLY A 96 20.84 -4.22 -0.38
C GLY A 96 20.18 -5.47 0.13
N ARG A 97 19.35 -6.08 -0.72
CA ARG A 97 18.57 -7.27 -0.40
C ARG A 97 18.67 -8.33 -1.47
N ARG A 98 18.45 -9.59 -1.07
CA ARG A 98 18.52 -10.74 -1.98
C ARG A 98 17.21 -10.98 -2.72
N GLN A 99 16.10 -11.00 -1.97
CA GLN A 99 14.78 -11.35 -2.50
C GLN A 99 14.04 -10.12 -3.01
N PHE A 100 13.04 -10.35 -3.85
CA PHE A 100 12.21 -9.31 -4.44
C PHE A 100 11.55 -8.39 -3.42
N GLY A 101 11.54 -7.10 -3.73
CA GLY A 101 10.89 -6.06 -2.91
C GLY A 101 11.34 -4.64 -3.20
N LEU A 102 12.16 -4.39 -4.22
CA LEU A 102 12.47 -3.02 -4.65
C LEU A 102 11.22 -2.36 -5.26
N THR A 103 11.02 -1.08 -4.97
CA THR A 103 9.95 -0.25 -5.54
C THR A 103 10.48 1.12 -5.93
N PRO A 104 9.79 1.85 -6.84
CA PRO A 104 10.17 3.22 -7.22
C PRO A 104 10.24 4.23 -6.07
N ASN A 105 9.67 3.92 -4.90
CA ASN A 105 9.61 4.83 -3.75
C ASN A 105 10.84 4.71 -2.83
N HIS A 106 11.65 3.66 -2.98
CA HIS A 106 12.80 3.38 -2.12
C HIS A 106 13.83 4.51 -2.07
N PRO A 107 14.23 5.19 -3.17
CA PRO A 107 15.27 6.21 -3.11
C PRO A 107 15.01 7.27 -2.03
N GLN A 108 13.77 7.73 -1.91
CA GLN A 108 13.34 8.67 -0.89
C GLN A 108 13.46 8.12 0.52
N TRP A 109 12.96 6.89 0.73
CA TRP A 109 12.97 6.27 2.05
C TRP A 109 14.40 6.00 2.52
N LEU A 110 15.22 5.51 1.60
CA LEU A 110 16.63 5.22 1.85
C LEU A 110 17.39 6.50 2.21
N SER A 111 17.26 7.57 1.41
CA SER A 111 17.94 8.84 1.71
C SER A 111 17.50 9.43 3.05
N ARG A 112 16.19 9.39 3.35
CA ARG A 112 15.62 9.88 4.62
C ARG A 112 15.89 8.97 5.82
N LEU A 113 16.54 7.82 5.63
CA LEU A 113 16.99 6.90 6.69
C LEU A 113 18.52 6.87 6.83
N GLY A 114 19.24 7.75 6.12
CA GLY A 114 20.70 7.85 6.16
C GLY A 114 21.43 6.87 5.23
N TYR A 115 20.73 6.18 4.33
CA TYR A 115 21.39 5.41 3.27
C TYR A 115 21.87 6.36 2.17
N SER A 116 23.15 6.24 1.83
CA SER A 116 23.82 7.01 0.79
C SER A 116 23.78 6.33 -0.58
N ALA A 117 23.68 4.99 -0.58
CA ALA A 117 23.67 4.20 -1.79
C ALA A 117 22.88 2.88 -1.62
N ALA A 118 22.67 2.19 -2.73
CA ALA A 118 21.94 0.94 -2.80
C ALA A 118 22.61 -0.08 -3.72
N PHE A 119 22.37 -1.35 -3.44
CA PHE A 119 22.58 -2.45 -4.35
C PHE A 119 21.23 -2.76 -4.98
N HIS A 120 20.94 -2.08 -6.09
CA HIS A 120 19.71 -2.22 -6.88
C HIS A 120 19.81 -3.46 -7.78
N VAL A 121 19.99 -4.62 -7.14
CA VAL A 121 20.05 -5.90 -7.83
C VAL A 121 19.44 -6.94 -6.92
N LEU A 122 18.52 -7.72 -7.46
CA LEU A 122 17.92 -8.86 -6.76
C LEU A 122 18.51 -10.16 -7.28
N LEU A 123 18.80 -11.08 -6.36
CA LEU A 123 19.51 -12.33 -6.65
C LEU A 123 18.61 -13.56 -6.47
N ASP A 124 17.30 -13.35 -6.57
CA ASP A 124 16.24 -14.36 -6.50
C ASP A 124 15.17 -14.09 -7.58
N ALA A 125 14.04 -14.81 -7.55
CA ALA A 125 12.95 -14.65 -8.50
C ALA A 125 12.34 -13.22 -8.51
N GLY A 126 11.66 -12.89 -9.61
CA GLY A 126 11.06 -11.58 -9.88
C GLY A 126 11.70 -10.90 -11.09
N THR A 127 11.13 -9.77 -11.52
CA THR A 127 11.77 -8.90 -12.53
C THR A 127 11.98 -7.53 -11.92
N TYR A 128 13.14 -6.93 -12.17
CA TYR A 128 13.49 -5.57 -11.82
C TYR A 128 14.24 -4.94 -13.01
N PRO A 129 14.25 -3.61 -13.14
CA PRO A 129 15.04 -2.95 -14.17
C PRO A 129 16.53 -2.97 -13.83
N GLU A 130 17.37 -3.06 -14.85
CA GLU A 130 18.82 -2.91 -14.75
C GLU A 130 19.23 -1.54 -15.29
N GLY A 131 20.27 -0.96 -14.70
CA GLY A 131 20.85 0.31 -15.15
C GLY A 131 21.68 0.15 -16.42
N GLN A 132 21.88 1.26 -17.15
CA GLN A 132 22.72 1.25 -18.35
C GLN A 132 24.20 1.04 -17.97
N GLN A 133 24.61 1.63 -16.85
CA GLN A 133 25.96 1.52 -16.30
C GLN A 133 25.96 0.68 -15.02
N ALA A 134 27.13 0.21 -14.62
CA ALA A 134 27.30 -0.49 -13.35
C ALA A 134 26.90 0.39 -12.15
N LYS A 135 27.40 1.63 -12.09
CA LYS A 135 26.97 2.67 -11.15
C LYS A 135 25.93 3.56 -11.82
N ALA A 136 24.76 3.62 -11.24
CA ALA A 136 23.65 4.48 -11.67
C ALA A 136 23.23 5.39 -10.51
N ARG A 137 22.58 6.51 -10.84
CA ARG A 137 21.90 7.35 -9.84
C ARG A 137 20.42 7.00 -9.86
N TRP A 138 19.97 6.21 -8.89
CA TRP A 138 18.60 5.71 -8.84
C TRP A 138 17.67 6.78 -8.31
N GLU A 139 16.80 7.30 -9.18
CA GLU A 139 15.84 8.36 -8.86
C GLU A 139 14.46 7.78 -8.51
N GLY A 140 13.91 8.25 -7.40
CA GLY A 140 12.58 7.95 -6.91
C GLY A 140 11.50 8.76 -7.60
N VAL A 141 10.24 8.46 -7.29
CA VAL A 141 9.12 9.15 -7.93
C VAL A 141 8.96 10.62 -7.52
N ASP A 142 9.50 11.00 -6.37
CA ASP A 142 9.52 12.35 -5.82
C ASP A 142 10.72 13.19 -6.27
N GLY A 143 11.67 12.57 -6.98
CA GLY A 143 12.91 13.19 -7.42
C GLY A 143 14.09 13.01 -6.45
N SER A 144 13.90 12.44 -5.26
CA SER A 144 15.01 11.98 -4.41
C SER A 144 15.83 10.92 -5.14
N SER A 145 17.13 10.87 -4.85
CA SER A 145 18.02 9.94 -5.53
C SER A 145 19.06 9.37 -4.57
N VAL A 146 19.42 8.11 -4.76
CA VAL A 146 20.57 7.47 -4.12
C VAL A 146 21.48 6.87 -5.19
N ASP A 147 22.76 6.77 -4.92
CA ASP A 147 23.66 6.03 -5.81
C ASP A 147 23.32 4.55 -5.77
N ALA A 148 23.56 3.83 -6.88
CA ALA A 148 23.27 2.42 -6.93
C ALA A 148 24.23 1.61 -7.79
N ILE A 149 24.53 0.38 -7.35
CA ILE A 149 24.94 -0.67 -8.29
C ILE A 149 23.66 -1.21 -8.94
N ALA A 150 23.54 -1.04 -10.25
CA ALA A 150 22.32 -1.37 -11.01
C ALA A 150 22.55 -2.45 -12.08
N ARG A 151 23.74 -3.08 -12.08
CA ARG A 151 24.09 -4.21 -12.98
C ARG A 151 24.31 -5.48 -12.17
N VAL A 152 23.75 -6.59 -12.66
CA VAL A 152 23.84 -7.89 -11.99
C VAL A 152 25.31 -8.36 -11.86
N PRO A 153 25.78 -8.75 -10.65
CA PRO A 153 27.11 -9.30 -10.49
C PRO A 153 27.31 -10.61 -11.23
N LEU A 154 28.54 -10.85 -11.69
CA LEU A 154 28.92 -12.15 -12.22
C LEU A 154 29.08 -13.17 -11.08
N ASN A 155 28.74 -14.41 -11.37
CA ASN A 155 28.80 -15.50 -10.39
C ASN A 155 30.22 -16.05 -10.28
N ALA A 156 30.90 -15.84 -9.14
CA ALA A 156 32.27 -16.29 -8.91
C ALA A 156 32.40 -17.81 -8.66
N ASN A 157 31.29 -18.54 -8.62
CA ASN A 157 31.26 -20.01 -8.57
C ASN A 157 31.31 -20.67 -9.96
N LYS A 158 31.29 -19.90 -11.05
CA LYS A 158 31.28 -20.42 -12.42
C LYS A 158 32.64 -20.27 -13.08
N HIS A 159 33.12 -21.30 -13.75
CA HIS A 159 34.40 -21.26 -14.47
C HIS A 159 34.31 -20.33 -15.68
N GLU A 160 33.14 -20.28 -16.32
CA GLU A 160 32.83 -19.46 -17.49
C GLU A 160 32.98 -17.95 -17.21
N THR A 161 32.68 -17.52 -15.97
CA THR A 161 32.88 -16.14 -15.51
C THR A 161 34.34 -15.70 -15.70
N PHE A 162 35.29 -16.60 -15.42
CA PHE A 162 36.72 -16.29 -15.50
C PHE A 162 37.29 -16.48 -16.91
N LEU A 163 36.75 -17.42 -17.68
CA LEU A 163 37.07 -17.56 -19.11
C LEU A 163 36.70 -16.32 -19.92
N THR A 164 35.64 -15.62 -19.52
CA THR A 164 35.13 -14.40 -20.19
C THR A 164 35.58 -13.10 -19.51
N LEU A 165 36.40 -13.18 -18.46
CA LEU A 165 36.76 -12.03 -17.62
C LEU A 165 37.40 -10.88 -18.41
N ALA A 166 38.37 -11.18 -19.27
CA ALA A 166 39.05 -10.15 -20.06
C ALA A 166 38.09 -9.39 -20.98
N ALA A 167 37.13 -10.10 -21.59
CA ALA A 167 36.10 -9.48 -22.41
C ALA A 167 35.17 -8.60 -21.55
N LYS A 168 34.74 -9.09 -20.38
CA LYS A 168 33.89 -8.34 -19.46
C LYS A 168 34.57 -7.09 -18.91
N LEU A 169 35.86 -7.15 -18.60
CA LEU A 169 36.64 -5.98 -18.21
C LEU A 169 36.70 -4.96 -19.35
N GLY A 170 36.98 -5.41 -20.58
CA GLY A 170 36.94 -4.54 -21.77
C GLY A 170 35.59 -3.84 -21.95
N GLU A 171 34.48 -4.60 -21.89
CA GLU A 171 33.13 -4.05 -21.96
C GLU A 171 32.89 -2.96 -20.89
N THR A 172 33.32 -3.18 -19.65
CA THR A 172 33.16 -2.18 -18.58
C THR A 172 34.02 -0.94 -18.80
N MET A 173 35.22 -1.08 -19.38
CA MET A 173 36.10 0.06 -19.70
C MET A 173 35.55 0.90 -20.86
N ASP A 174 34.82 0.29 -21.78
CA ASP A 174 34.22 0.98 -22.92
C ASP A 174 32.88 1.65 -22.57
N MET A 175 32.08 1.03 -21.69
CA MET A 175 30.69 1.41 -21.45
C MET A 175 30.46 2.19 -20.16
N ASP A 176 31.17 1.89 -19.08
CA ASP A 176 30.90 2.50 -17.77
C ASP A 176 31.69 3.79 -17.59
N HIS A 177 31.09 4.77 -16.91
CA HIS A 177 31.84 5.97 -16.51
C HIS A 177 33.00 5.62 -15.58
N VAL A 178 32.79 4.63 -14.72
CA VAL A 178 33.79 4.03 -13.85
C VAL A 178 33.78 2.52 -14.12
N ALA A 179 34.85 2.01 -14.74
CA ALA A 179 34.96 0.59 -15.10
C ALA A 179 34.79 -0.29 -13.86
N THR A 180 33.67 -1.01 -13.79
CA THR A 180 33.25 -1.70 -12.56
C THR A 180 32.78 -3.11 -12.85
N LEU A 181 33.38 -4.08 -12.15
CA LEU A 181 33.00 -5.47 -12.22
C LEU A 181 32.61 -5.98 -10.83
N CYS A 182 31.35 -6.38 -10.67
CA CYS A 182 30.87 -7.00 -9.43
C CYS A 182 30.94 -8.53 -9.52
N LEU A 183 31.50 -9.17 -8.50
CA LEU A 183 31.53 -10.62 -8.35
C LEU A 183 30.73 -11.02 -7.11
N ALA A 184 29.84 -12.00 -7.23
CA ALA A 184 29.04 -12.51 -6.12
C ALA A 184 29.20 -14.02 -5.96
N HIS A 185 29.19 -14.47 -4.70
CA HIS A 185 29.18 -15.89 -4.35
C HIS A 185 28.50 -16.15 -3.00
N TRP A 186 28.16 -17.41 -2.76
CA TRP A 186 27.87 -17.95 -1.43
C TRP A 186 29.18 -18.30 -0.71
N PRO A 187 29.19 -18.39 0.63
CA PRO A 187 30.41 -18.72 1.36
C PRO A 187 30.98 -20.08 0.91
N LYS A 188 32.29 -20.16 0.70
CA LYS A 188 33.02 -21.31 0.09
C LYS A 188 32.59 -21.74 -1.32
N ALA A 189 31.55 -21.16 -1.92
CA ALA A 189 31.11 -21.47 -3.27
C ALA A 189 31.88 -20.63 -4.30
N THR A 190 33.19 -20.85 -4.41
CA THR A 190 34.06 -20.12 -5.33
C THR A 190 34.94 -21.08 -6.13
N THR A 191 35.34 -20.66 -7.32
CA THR A 191 36.32 -21.42 -8.12
C THR A 191 37.76 -21.05 -7.72
N PRO A 192 38.77 -21.91 -8.02
CA PRO A 192 40.18 -21.58 -7.79
C PRO A 192 40.62 -20.27 -8.46
N TRP A 193 40.05 -19.95 -9.63
CA TRP A 193 40.35 -18.72 -10.38
C TRP A 193 40.01 -17.45 -9.61
N TYR A 194 38.97 -17.48 -8.78
CA TYR A 194 38.65 -16.35 -7.90
C TYR A 194 39.76 -16.10 -6.87
N ALA A 195 40.34 -17.16 -6.32
CA ALA A 195 41.47 -17.05 -5.40
C ALA A 195 42.72 -16.51 -6.12
N ASP A 196 42.94 -16.92 -7.37
CA ASP A 196 44.07 -16.42 -8.18
C ASP A 196 43.93 -14.94 -8.53
N ILE A 197 42.73 -14.45 -8.84
CA ILE A 197 42.50 -13.01 -9.09
C ILE A 197 42.70 -12.19 -7.81
N LYS A 198 42.17 -12.67 -6.66
CA LYS A 198 42.44 -12.05 -5.35
C LYS A 198 43.94 -12.02 -5.05
N ARG A 199 44.69 -13.04 -5.45
CA ARG A 199 46.15 -13.10 -5.29
C ARG A 199 46.85 -12.12 -6.23
N ALA A 200 46.47 -12.08 -7.51
CA ALA A 200 47.04 -11.17 -8.51
C ALA A 200 46.87 -9.70 -8.11
N ALA A 201 45.69 -9.33 -7.59
CA ALA A 201 45.38 -7.99 -7.11
C ALA A 201 46.28 -7.51 -5.95
N LYS A 202 46.99 -8.41 -5.26
CA LYS A 202 47.98 -8.02 -4.24
C LYS A 202 49.31 -7.54 -4.83
N TYR A 203 49.61 -7.93 -6.08
CA TYR A 203 50.88 -7.62 -6.73
C TYR A 203 50.75 -6.50 -7.77
N THR A 204 49.57 -6.32 -8.36
CA THR A 204 49.33 -5.33 -9.41
C THR A 204 47.86 -4.93 -9.51
N ASN A 205 47.59 -3.71 -9.98
CA ASN A 205 46.26 -3.20 -10.29
C ASN A 205 45.87 -3.40 -11.76
N ALA A 206 46.63 -4.20 -12.53
CA ALA A 206 46.37 -4.44 -13.96
C ALA A 206 44.97 -5.03 -14.25
N LEU A 207 44.37 -5.72 -13.27
CA LEU A 207 43.00 -6.28 -13.36
C LEU A 207 41.99 -5.48 -12.52
N GLY A 208 42.36 -4.29 -12.07
CA GLY A 208 41.60 -3.48 -11.11
C GLY A 208 41.98 -3.73 -9.64
N LYS A 209 41.24 -3.08 -8.74
CA LYS A 209 41.39 -3.16 -7.29
C LYS A 209 40.08 -3.68 -6.67
N PHE A 210 40.18 -4.58 -5.70
CA PHE A 210 39.03 -4.91 -4.85
C PHE A 210 38.81 -3.78 -3.85
N VAL A 211 37.60 -3.25 -3.82
CA VAL A 211 37.17 -2.18 -2.92
C VAL A 211 35.87 -2.59 -2.23
N THR A 212 35.62 -2.02 -1.06
CA THR A 212 34.30 -2.12 -0.45
C THR A 212 33.30 -1.23 -1.21
N LEU A 213 32.00 -1.47 -1.08
CA LEU A 213 31.00 -0.60 -1.70
C LEU A 213 31.03 0.79 -1.06
N THR A 214 31.33 0.89 0.23
CA THR A 214 31.51 2.18 0.91
C THR A 214 32.64 2.99 0.26
N GLU A 215 33.81 2.37 0.07
CA GLU A 215 34.94 2.97 -0.63
C GLU A 215 34.56 3.32 -2.08
N TYR A 216 33.94 2.38 -2.79
CA TYR A 216 33.51 2.57 -4.18
C TYR A 216 32.62 3.80 -4.36
N PHE A 217 31.55 3.95 -3.58
CA PHE A 217 30.63 5.09 -3.73
C PHE A 217 31.25 6.41 -3.29
N THR A 218 32.21 6.39 -2.36
CA THR A 218 32.87 7.59 -1.84
C THR A 218 33.98 8.09 -2.77
N GLU A 219 34.76 7.18 -3.35
CA GLU A 219 35.97 7.53 -4.11
C GLU A 219 35.74 7.64 -5.62
N THR A 220 34.59 7.18 -6.12
CA THR A 220 34.30 7.19 -7.57
C THR A 220 33.32 8.31 -7.93
N ASP A 221 33.51 8.91 -9.10
CA ASP A 221 32.66 9.99 -9.58
C ASP A 221 31.20 9.57 -9.75
N LEU A 222 30.31 10.55 -9.68
CA LEU A 222 28.87 10.35 -9.89
C LEU A 222 28.57 10.20 -11.39
N PRO A 223 27.74 9.24 -11.80
CA PRO A 223 27.24 9.20 -13.17
C PRO A 223 26.42 10.47 -13.44
N GLY A 224 26.61 11.07 -14.62
CA GLY A 224 25.99 12.35 -14.98
C GLY A 224 24.49 12.30 -15.28
N VAL A 225 23.88 11.10 -15.29
CA VAL A 225 22.46 10.90 -15.61
C VAL A 225 21.78 10.09 -14.51
N SER A 226 20.66 10.61 -14.01
CA SER A 226 19.75 9.88 -13.13
C SER A 226 18.89 8.91 -13.92
N GLU A 227 18.70 7.71 -13.37
CA GLU A 227 17.82 6.69 -13.91
C GLU A 227 16.57 6.55 -13.05
N ARG A 228 15.41 6.88 -13.65
CA ARG A 228 14.10 6.73 -13.03
C ARG A 228 13.42 5.47 -13.54
N PHE A 229 13.07 4.59 -12.60
CA PHE A 229 12.41 3.33 -12.90
C PHE A 229 10.93 3.37 -12.53
N THR A 230 10.08 2.91 -13.45
CA THR A 230 8.62 2.86 -13.27
C THR A 230 8.18 1.64 -12.48
N ALA A 231 7.02 1.72 -11.83
CA ALA A 231 6.48 0.61 -11.04
C ALA A 231 6.26 -0.68 -11.86
N ASP A 232 6.01 -0.58 -13.16
CA ASP A 232 5.80 -1.74 -14.06
C ASP A 232 7.06 -2.56 -14.32
N GLN A 233 8.23 -1.97 -14.16
CA GLN A 233 9.51 -2.67 -14.33
C GLN A 233 9.79 -3.60 -13.14
N TYR A 234 9.15 -3.37 -12.00
CA TYR A 234 9.23 -4.22 -10.81
C TYR A 234 8.06 -5.22 -10.79
N ARG A 235 8.31 -6.45 -11.24
CA ARG A 235 7.28 -7.49 -11.30
C ARG A 235 7.47 -8.52 -10.20
N SER A 236 6.54 -8.50 -9.27
CA SER A 236 6.50 -9.40 -8.12
C SER A 236 6.30 -10.86 -8.54
N PRO A 237 7.13 -11.79 -8.04
CA PRO A 237 6.91 -13.23 -8.18
C PRO A 237 5.95 -13.80 -7.11
N SER A 238 5.44 -12.98 -6.19
CA SER A 238 4.81 -13.49 -4.95
C SER A 238 3.59 -14.37 -5.18
N LEU A 239 2.72 -14.07 -6.16
CA LEU A 239 1.59 -14.95 -6.47
C LEU A 239 2.08 -16.31 -6.96
N GLU A 240 3.09 -16.32 -7.84
CA GLU A 240 3.67 -17.56 -8.37
C GLU A 240 4.34 -18.38 -7.26
N GLN A 241 5.08 -17.72 -6.38
CA GLN A 241 5.75 -18.35 -5.25
C GLN A 241 4.75 -18.90 -4.22
N ALA A 242 3.76 -18.11 -3.80
CA ALA A 242 2.74 -18.51 -2.82
C ALA A 242 1.94 -19.73 -3.31
N MET A 243 1.51 -19.72 -4.58
CA MET A 243 0.80 -20.86 -5.15
C MET A 243 1.70 -22.09 -5.32
N SER A 244 2.98 -21.90 -5.71
CA SER A 244 3.91 -23.03 -5.89
C SER A 244 4.33 -23.68 -4.57
N SER A 245 4.41 -22.90 -3.48
CA SER A 245 4.71 -23.40 -2.14
C SER A 245 3.50 -23.98 -1.42
N GLY A 246 2.29 -23.87 -1.99
CA GLY A 246 1.05 -24.29 -1.36
C GLY A 246 0.64 -23.42 -0.17
N GLN A 247 1.04 -22.15 -0.18
CA GLN A 247 0.63 -21.18 0.84
C GLN A 247 -0.89 -21.02 0.82
N ALA A 248 -1.51 -21.06 2.00
CA ALA A 248 -2.92 -20.75 2.16
C ALA A 248 -3.17 -19.25 1.93
N ASP A 249 -4.32 -18.94 1.36
CA ASP A 249 -4.82 -17.58 1.16
C ASP A 249 -3.84 -16.61 0.47
N PRO A 250 -3.35 -16.93 -0.76
CA PRO A 250 -2.42 -16.06 -1.48
C PRO A 250 -2.96 -14.64 -1.75
N ILE A 251 -4.28 -14.45 -1.71
CA ILE A 251 -4.98 -13.19 -1.98
C ILE A 251 -5.48 -12.58 -0.68
N SER A 252 -6.35 -13.28 0.07
CA SER A 252 -7.00 -12.68 1.25
C SER A 252 -6.02 -12.37 2.38
N SER A 253 -4.89 -13.07 2.50
CA SER A 253 -3.85 -12.68 3.47
C SER A 253 -3.26 -11.29 3.21
N VAL A 254 -3.31 -10.79 1.97
CA VAL A 254 -2.91 -9.41 1.63
C VAL A 254 -4.07 -8.45 1.91
N VAL A 255 -5.31 -8.84 1.56
CA VAL A 255 -6.53 -8.05 1.86
C VAL A 255 -6.62 -7.75 3.36
N GLU A 256 -6.46 -8.77 4.20
CA GLU A 256 -6.52 -8.62 5.66
C GLU A 256 -5.39 -7.75 6.21
N LYS A 257 -4.19 -7.80 5.62
CA LYS A 257 -3.10 -6.89 5.99
C LYS A 257 -3.45 -5.42 5.73
N TRP A 258 -4.04 -5.11 4.57
CA TRP A 258 -4.46 -3.74 4.24
C TRP A 258 -5.62 -3.27 5.10
N LYS A 259 -6.62 -4.13 5.32
CA LYS A 259 -7.75 -3.85 6.20
C LYS A 259 -7.29 -3.60 7.63
N SER A 260 -6.44 -4.48 8.17
CA SER A 260 -5.83 -4.33 9.49
C SER A 260 -5.01 -3.04 9.58
N HIS A 261 -4.18 -2.72 8.58
CA HIS A 261 -3.41 -1.47 8.56
C HIS A 261 -4.31 -0.23 8.66
N ASN A 262 -5.35 -0.16 7.84
CA ASN A 262 -6.26 0.99 7.81
C ASN A 262 -7.10 1.13 9.09
N ASN A 263 -7.57 0.01 9.64
CA ASN A 263 -8.35 0.01 10.89
C ASN A 263 -7.49 0.29 12.12
N SER A 264 -6.30 -0.31 12.23
CA SER A 264 -5.35 0.00 13.29
C SER A 264 -4.90 1.45 13.23
N GLY A 265 -4.64 2.00 12.04
CA GLY A 265 -4.33 3.42 11.86
C GLY A 265 -5.46 4.34 12.33
N ALA A 266 -6.72 4.00 12.01
CA ALA A 266 -7.88 4.74 12.49
C ALA A 266 -8.00 4.72 14.02
N LEU A 267 -7.76 3.55 14.65
CA LEU A 267 -7.77 3.41 16.11
C LEU A 267 -6.62 4.18 16.79
N THR A 268 -5.40 4.12 16.24
CA THR A 268 -4.26 4.91 16.73
C THR A 268 -4.54 6.40 16.63
N ASN A 269 -5.12 6.86 15.52
CA ASN A 269 -5.50 8.26 15.35
C ASN A 269 -6.66 8.66 16.29
N ALA A 270 -7.58 7.74 16.61
CA ALA A 270 -8.62 7.99 17.60
C ALA A 270 -8.05 8.12 19.02
N ALA A 271 -7.10 7.27 19.39
CA ALA A 271 -6.36 7.39 20.65
C ALA A 271 -5.60 8.72 20.75
N LEU A 272 -4.92 9.14 19.67
CA LEU A 272 -4.29 10.47 19.60
C LEU A 272 -5.30 11.60 19.89
N LEU A 273 -6.49 11.54 19.29
CA LEU A 273 -7.53 12.56 19.50
C LEU A 273 -8.03 12.55 20.96
N ASN A 274 -8.08 11.40 21.62
CA ASN A 274 -8.40 11.29 23.05
C ASN A 274 -7.30 11.89 23.94
N GLU A 275 -6.03 11.59 23.67
CA GLU A 275 -4.87 12.14 24.39
C GLU A 275 -4.80 13.67 24.24
N LEU A 276 -5.11 14.22 23.06
CA LEU A 276 -5.15 15.65 22.81
C LEU A 276 -6.20 16.40 23.66
N LEU A 277 -7.27 15.72 24.06
CA LEU A 277 -8.30 16.22 24.97
C LEU A 277 -7.94 16.01 26.46
N GLY A 278 -6.80 15.41 26.77
CA GLY A 278 -6.35 15.15 28.14
C GLY A 278 -6.91 13.89 28.78
N ASN A 279 -7.48 12.98 27.98
CA ASN A 279 -7.92 11.67 28.47
C ASN A 279 -6.73 10.70 28.47
N ASP A 280 -6.54 10.00 29.59
CA ASP A 280 -5.60 8.87 29.67
C ASP A 280 -6.08 7.75 28.74
N SER A 281 -5.47 7.69 27.56
CA SER A 281 -5.63 6.58 26.64
C SER A 281 -4.50 5.62 26.98
N SER A 282 -4.78 4.52 27.70
CA SER A 282 -3.79 3.45 27.70
C SER A 282 -3.65 3.02 26.23
N THR A 283 -2.48 3.27 25.63
CA THR A 283 -2.12 2.76 24.30
C THR A 283 -1.96 1.25 24.39
N ALA A 284 -3.03 0.54 24.71
CA ALA A 284 -3.11 -0.88 24.48
C ALA A 284 -3.04 -1.06 22.97
N VAL A 285 -2.18 -1.97 22.50
CA VAL A 285 -2.18 -2.43 21.12
C VAL A 285 -3.58 -3.00 20.86
N VAL A 286 -4.46 -2.19 20.27
CA VAL A 286 -5.84 -2.59 20.02
C VAL A 286 -5.82 -3.55 18.83
N THR A 287 -6.21 -4.79 19.07
CA THR A 287 -6.42 -5.78 18.00
C THR A 287 -7.63 -5.35 17.15
N PRO A 288 -7.48 -5.25 15.82
CA PRO A 288 -8.38 -4.49 14.94
C PRO A 288 -9.75 -5.13 14.62
N ASP A 289 -10.19 -6.16 15.33
CA ASP A 289 -11.38 -6.94 14.98
C ASP A 289 -12.63 -6.72 15.85
N ASP A 290 -12.54 -5.90 16.91
CA ASP A 290 -13.68 -5.69 17.81
C ASP A 290 -14.41 -4.37 17.53
N GLY A 291 -15.65 -4.44 17.05
CA GLY A 291 -16.55 -3.27 16.98
C GLY A 291 -16.69 -2.55 18.32
N TYR A 292 -16.48 -3.26 19.44
CA TYR A 292 -16.39 -2.71 20.79
C TYR A 292 -15.28 -1.66 20.93
N ALA A 293 -14.08 -1.88 20.38
CA ALA A 293 -12.96 -0.95 20.53
C ALA A 293 -13.21 0.40 19.84
N THR A 294 -14.01 0.41 18.75
CA THR A 294 -14.39 1.66 18.09
C THR A 294 -15.37 2.48 18.94
N ALA A 295 -16.37 1.84 19.53
CA ALA A 295 -17.34 2.48 20.40
C ALA A 295 -16.66 3.01 21.68
N ASP A 296 -15.79 2.22 22.31
CA ASP A 296 -15.01 2.62 23.49
C ASP A 296 -14.13 3.85 23.22
N SER A 297 -13.56 3.93 22.01
CA SER A 297 -12.76 5.08 21.59
C SER A 297 -13.62 6.35 21.45
N VAL A 298 -14.82 6.24 20.87
CA VAL A 298 -15.77 7.37 20.75
C VAL A 298 -16.35 7.76 22.11
N ASP A 299 -16.63 6.80 22.98
CA ASP A 299 -17.11 7.06 24.33
C ASP A 299 -16.05 7.76 25.18
N THR A 300 -14.79 7.35 25.09
CA THR A 300 -13.63 8.04 25.70
C THR A 300 -13.55 9.47 25.18
N PHE A 301 -13.63 9.66 23.85
CA PHE A 301 -13.63 10.98 23.24
C PHE A 301 -14.76 11.86 23.77
N SER A 302 -15.98 11.30 23.85
CA SER A 302 -17.16 11.98 24.40
C SER A 302 -16.93 12.52 25.82
N GLN A 303 -16.14 11.84 26.66
CA GLN A 303 -15.85 12.29 28.03
C GLN A 303 -14.92 13.51 28.08
N GLY A 304 -14.05 13.68 27.09
CA GLY A 304 -13.12 14.80 27.02
C GLY A 304 -13.75 16.09 26.45
N LEU A 305 -14.93 15.99 25.82
CA LEU A 305 -15.63 17.14 25.27
C LEU A 305 -16.27 17.98 26.37
N GLN A 306 -16.08 19.30 26.31
CA GLN A 306 -16.73 20.26 27.21
C GLN A 306 -18.23 20.36 26.89
N ARG A 307 -19.09 20.42 27.91
CA ARG A 307 -20.57 20.39 27.77
C ARG A 307 -21.23 21.32 28.79
N GLY A 308 -22.48 21.71 28.49
CA GLY A 308 -23.37 22.36 29.46
C GLY A 308 -24.18 21.35 30.29
N ASP A 309 -24.95 21.84 31.25
CA ASP A 309 -25.84 21.00 32.07
C ASP A 309 -27.10 20.54 31.30
N ASN A 310 -27.56 19.31 31.53
CA ASN A 310 -28.80 18.70 30.99
C ASN A 310 -28.91 18.66 29.45
N GLY A 311 -28.07 17.85 28.80
CA GLY A 311 -28.15 17.68 27.35
C GLY A 311 -29.03 16.52 26.88
N GLU A 312 -29.66 16.71 25.72
CA GLU A 312 -30.41 15.65 25.02
C GLU A 312 -29.47 14.55 24.53
N SER A 313 -29.97 13.32 24.41
CA SER A 313 -29.21 12.25 23.75
C SER A 313 -29.00 12.59 22.28
N GLY A 314 -27.83 12.24 21.76
CA GLY A 314 -27.48 12.40 20.35
C GLY A 314 -26.61 11.26 19.83
N LEU A 315 -26.09 11.46 18.62
CA LEU A 315 -25.17 10.56 17.94
C LEU A 315 -23.84 11.29 17.77
N LEU A 316 -22.78 10.76 18.38
CA LEU A 316 -21.42 11.28 18.19
C LEU A 316 -20.71 10.43 17.16
N VAL A 317 -20.17 11.08 16.12
CA VAL A 317 -19.47 10.43 15.02
C VAL A 317 -18.07 11.02 14.94
N MET A 318 -17.08 10.15 14.96
CA MET A 318 -15.66 10.51 14.98
C MET A 318 -15.02 10.19 13.63
N ASN A 319 -14.14 11.07 13.17
CA ASN A 319 -13.37 10.87 11.96
C ASN A 319 -11.87 10.95 12.27
N PRO A 320 -11.20 9.79 12.43
CA PRO A 320 -9.77 9.71 12.69
C PRO A 320 -8.91 9.82 11.42
N SER A 321 -9.48 10.25 10.29
CA SER A 321 -8.76 10.41 9.02
C SER A 321 -8.40 11.87 8.77
N SER A 322 -7.30 12.11 8.06
CA SER A 322 -6.78 13.45 7.71
C SER A 322 -7.63 14.22 6.69
N HIS A 323 -8.79 13.69 6.31
CA HIS A 323 -9.70 14.24 5.32
C HIS A 323 -11.13 14.23 5.82
N VAL A 324 -11.93 15.17 5.32
CA VAL A 324 -13.38 15.15 5.51
C VAL A 324 -13.93 13.82 5.02
N ARG A 325 -14.83 13.23 5.81
CA ARG A 325 -15.45 11.95 5.51
C ARG A 325 -16.96 12.11 5.53
N ARG A 326 -17.61 11.71 4.44
CA ARG A 326 -19.05 11.43 4.46
C ARG A 326 -19.24 10.04 5.03
N VAL A 327 -19.73 9.96 6.26
CA VAL A 327 -19.90 8.71 6.99
C VAL A 327 -21.32 8.21 6.77
N ASP A 328 -21.43 6.99 6.25
CA ASP A 328 -22.66 6.23 6.16
C ASP A 328 -22.83 5.35 7.41
N LEU A 329 -23.88 5.63 8.19
CA LEU A 329 -24.23 4.89 9.40
C LEU A 329 -25.55 4.15 9.20
N GLN A 330 -25.46 2.83 9.14
CA GLN A 330 -26.59 1.96 8.83
C GLN A 330 -27.19 1.36 10.11
N ASN A 331 -28.52 1.30 10.17
CA ASN A 331 -29.26 0.68 11.27
C ASN A 331 -28.87 1.18 12.69
N VAL A 332 -28.56 2.47 12.81
CA VAL A 332 -28.25 3.13 14.08
C VAL A 332 -29.50 3.12 14.95
N GLN A 333 -29.41 2.61 16.17
CA GLN A 333 -30.55 2.56 17.09
C GLN A 333 -30.73 3.92 17.77
N VAL A 334 -31.71 4.69 17.31
CA VAL A 334 -32.04 6.03 17.85
C VAL A 334 -33.52 6.10 18.20
N ASP A 335 -33.87 6.85 19.24
CA ASP A 335 -35.28 7.03 19.63
C ASP A 335 -36.04 7.97 18.69
N ALA A 336 -35.32 8.90 18.05
CA ALA A 336 -35.87 9.78 17.03
C ALA A 336 -34.82 10.08 15.94
N LEU A 337 -35.29 10.33 14.71
CA LEU A 337 -34.40 10.67 13.60
C LEU A 337 -33.72 12.03 13.84
N PRO A 338 -32.47 12.23 13.41
CA PRO A 338 -31.87 13.54 13.35
C PRO A 338 -32.57 14.50 12.39
N VAL A 339 -32.51 15.80 12.69
CA VAL A 339 -32.93 16.84 11.75
C VAL A 339 -31.89 16.98 10.64
N VAL A 340 -32.34 17.03 9.39
CA VAL A 340 -31.46 17.19 8.21
C VAL A 340 -31.00 18.64 8.08
N VAL A 341 -29.95 18.98 8.81
CA VAL A 341 -29.18 20.24 8.76
C VAL A 341 -27.70 19.92 8.91
N PRO A 342 -26.76 20.72 8.35
CA PRO A 342 -25.33 20.47 8.53
C PRO A 342 -24.98 20.22 10.01
N PRO A 343 -24.21 19.16 10.33
CA PRO A 343 -23.46 18.26 9.43
C PRO A 343 -24.26 17.06 8.85
N VAL A 344 -25.54 16.90 9.18
CA VAL A 344 -26.38 15.80 8.68
C VAL A 344 -26.73 16.03 7.21
N TYR A 345 -26.25 15.15 6.34
CA TYR A 345 -26.48 15.21 4.90
C TYR A 345 -27.83 14.58 4.52
N ALA A 346 -28.13 13.41 5.08
CA ALA A 346 -29.40 12.74 4.86
C ALA A 346 -29.71 11.75 6.00
N VAL A 347 -30.99 11.52 6.22
CA VAL A 347 -31.51 10.51 7.17
C VAL A 347 -32.61 9.69 6.51
N GLY A 348 -32.65 8.39 6.78
CA GLY A 348 -33.73 7.48 6.41
C GLY A 348 -34.19 6.65 7.60
N GLN A 349 -35.45 6.23 7.60
CA GLN A 349 -35.94 5.22 8.55
C GLN A 349 -35.50 3.83 8.06
N ALA A 350 -34.83 3.05 8.91
CA ALA A 350 -34.59 1.62 8.71
C ALA A 350 -35.64 0.80 9.49
N SER A 351 -35.60 -0.53 9.41
CA SER A 351 -36.56 -1.40 10.11
C SER A 351 -36.56 -1.16 11.64
N GLY A 352 -37.74 -1.03 12.24
CA GLY A 352 -37.89 -0.83 13.69
C GLY A 352 -37.39 0.54 14.16
N LYS A 353 -36.56 0.55 15.22
CA LYS A 353 -35.88 1.75 15.74
C LYS A 353 -34.57 2.09 14.99
N GLY A 354 -34.23 1.36 13.94
CA GLY A 354 -33.06 1.64 13.12
C GLY A 354 -33.22 2.91 12.31
N ALA A 355 -32.19 3.74 12.28
CA ALA A 355 -32.04 4.87 11.36
C ALA A 355 -30.85 4.63 10.43
N HIS A 356 -30.96 5.14 9.21
CA HIS A 356 -29.84 5.30 8.30
C HIS A 356 -29.45 6.77 8.32
N VAL A 357 -28.24 7.10 8.77
CA VAL A 357 -27.76 8.47 8.96
C VAL A 357 -26.51 8.67 8.12
N ILE A 358 -26.55 9.67 7.23
CA ILE A 358 -25.40 10.11 6.44
C ILE A 358 -24.96 11.47 6.97
N VAL A 359 -23.73 11.56 7.45
CA VAL A 359 -23.19 12.76 8.12
C VAL A 359 -21.81 13.12 7.56
N ASP A 360 -21.57 14.40 7.35
CA ASP A 360 -20.25 14.91 6.95
C ASP A 360 -19.44 15.23 8.21
N VAL A 361 -18.30 14.54 8.37
CA VAL A 361 -17.44 14.68 9.55
C VAL A 361 -16.10 15.31 9.14
N PRO A 362 -15.68 16.43 9.77
CA PRO A 362 -14.40 17.08 9.48
C PRO A 362 -13.19 16.16 9.66
N ALA A 363 -12.07 16.48 9.01
CA ALA A 363 -10.81 15.77 9.18
C ALA A 363 -10.34 15.78 10.65
N MET A 364 -9.81 14.66 11.15
CA MET A 364 -9.28 14.48 12.51
C MET A 364 -10.17 15.18 13.55
N GLY A 365 -11.45 14.82 13.57
CA GLY A 365 -12.48 15.61 14.21
C GLY A 365 -13.74 14.81 14.49
N PHE A 366 -14.83 15.52 14.74
CA PHE A 366 -16.11 14.91 15.11
C PHE A 366 -17.32 15.69 14.58
N ALA A 367 -18.46 15.01 14.61
CA ALA A 367 -19.79 15.58 14.43
C ALA A 367 -20.71 14.97 15.50
N TRP A 368 -21.34 15.82 16.29
CA TRP A 368 -22.41 15.49 17.21
C TRP A 368 -23.74 15.87 16.58
N VAL A 369 -24.69 14.96 16.62
CA VAL A 369 -25.98 15.09 15.94
C VAL A 369 -27.11 14.82 16.91
N ALA A 370 -27.96 15.83 17.16
CA ALA A 370 -29.14 15.67 18.01
C ALA A 370 -30.14 14.69 17.39
N THR A 371 -30.70 13.79 18.20
CA THR A 371 -31.77 12.87 17.81
C THR A 371 -33.12 13.38 18.31
N SER A 372 -33.58 14.51 17.76
CA SER A 372 -34.69 15.33 18.31
C SER A 372 -35.97 15.37 17.44
N GLY A 373 -36.23 14.36 16.62
CA GLY A 373 -37.52 14.23 15.91
C GLY A 373 -37.55 14.79 14.49
N GLY A 374 -36.45 14.66 13.76
CA GLY A 374 -36.36 14.95 12.34
C GLY A 374 -37.25 14.05 11.46
N LYS A 375 -37.32 14.40 10.18
CA LYS A 375 -38.09 13.65 9.17
C LYS A 375 -37.13 12.92 8.22
N SER A 376 -37.55 11.75 7.76
CA SER A 376 -36.83 11.03 6.70
C SER A 376 -36.68 11.90 5.45
N THR A 377 -35.53 11.76 4.81
CA THR A 377 -35.22 12.48 3.58
C THR A 377 -36.17 12.03 2.48
N SER A 378 -36.84 12.98 1.85
CA SER A 378 -37.69 12.71 0.69
C SER A 378 -36.86 12.63 -0.60
N GLY A 379 -37.38 11.91 -1.58
CA GLY A 379 -36.73 11.74 -2.88
C GLY A 379 -37.21 10.47 -3.58
N GLN A 380 -36.72 10.27 -4.80
CA GLN A 380 -36.93 9.02 -5.51
C GLN A 380 -36.15 7.89 -4.83
N GLU A 381 -36.71 6.68 -4.84
CA GLU A 381 -36.00 5.49 -4.41
C GLU A 381 -34.77 5.24 -5.28
N MET A 382 -33.65 4.92 -4.63
CA MET A 382 -32.35 4.75 -5.27
C MET A 382 -32.20 3.38 -5.96
N ALA A 383 -33.14 2.46 -5.74
CA ALA A 383 -33.19 1.17 -6.43
C ALA A 383 -34.59 0.96 -6.99
N ALA A 384 -34.68 0.56 -8.27
CA ALA A 384 -35.94 0.17 -8.89
C ALA A 384 -35.66 -0.87 -9.98
N GLU A 385 -36.37 -2.01 -9.92
CA GLU A 385 -36.20 -3.14 -10.84
C GLU A 385 -34.72 -3.60 -10.94
N ARG A 386 -34.03 -3.27 -12.03
CA ARG A 386 -32.61 -3.60 -12.30
C ARG A 386 -31.71 -2.37 -12.28
N MET A 387 -32.19 -1.23 -11.80
CA MET A 387 -31.49 0.04 -11.84
C MET A 387 -31.20 0.55 -10.43
N LEU A 388 -29.93 0.86 -10.18
CA LEU A 388 -29.49 1.69 -9.06
C LEU A 388 -29.23 3.11 -9.56
N ARG A 389 -29.57 4.11 -8.75
CA ARG A 389 -29.31 5.51 -9.06
C ARG A 389 -29.01 6.31 -7.80
N ASN A 390 -28.16 7.32 -7.93
CA ASN A 390 -27.97 8.33 -6.91
C ASN A 390 -27.78 9.73 -7.53
N ASP A 391 -27.26 10.68 -6.76
CA ASP A 391 -27.05 12.07 -7.18
C ASP A 391 -26.05 12.21 -8.34
N PHE A 392 -25.22 11.20 -8.61
CA PHE A 392 -24.09 11.29 -9.54
C PHE A 392 -24.19 10.36 -10.75
N PHE A 393 -24.73 9.15 -10.59
CA PHE A 393 -24.76 8.14 -11.65
C PHE A 393 -25.93 7.17 -11.51
N GLU A 394 -26.16 6.42 -12.60
CA GLU A 394 -27.05 5.27 -12.64
C GLU A 394 -26.29 4.01 -13.07
N VAL A 395 -26.67 2.87 -12.50
CA VAL A 395 -26.12 1.55 -12.78
C VAL A 395 -27.25 0.65 -13.22
N LEU A 396 -27.10 0.02 -14.38
CA LEU A 396 -28.06 -0.96 -14.88
C LEU A 396 -27.47 -2.36 -14.73
N ILE A 397 -28.20 -3.25 -14.06
CA ILE A 397 -27.86 -4.66 -13.89
C ILE A 397 -28.38 -5.46 -15.09
N ASN A 398 -27.52 -6.28 -15.68
CA ASN A 398 -27.87 -7.08 -16.85
C ASN A 398 -28.83 -8.23 -16.45
N GLU A 399 -29.96 -8.34 -17.12
CA GLU A 399 -30.98 -9.36 -16.83
C GLU A 399 -30.49 -10.80 -17.03
N THR A 400 -29.64 -11.03 -18.03
CA THR A 400 -29.15 -12.37 -18.36
C THR A 400 -27.97 -12.79 -17.49
N THR A 401 -27.03 -11.87 -17.23
CA THR A 401 -25.79 -12.21 -16.53
C THR A 401 -25.79 -11.86 -15.05
N GLY A 402 -26.61 -10.92 -14.59
CA GLY A 402 -26.61 -10.45 -13.19
C GLY A 402 -25.48 -9.49 -12.83
N GLY A 403 -24.44 -9.41 -13.65
CA GLY A 403 -23.41 -8.37 -13.57
C GLY A 403 -23.87 -6.98 -14.02
N ILE A 404 -22.96 -6.01 -13.97
CA ILE A 404 -23.22 -4.63 -14.38
C ILE A 404 -23.21 -4.54 -15.91
N GLN A 405 -24.34 -4.09 -16.48
CA GLN A 405 -24.47 -3.82 -17.91
C GLN A 405 -23.83 -2.49 -18.30
N SER A 406 -24.12 -1.44 -17.53
CA SER A 406 -23.62 -0.09 -17.79
C SER A 406 -23.64 0.76 -16.52
N ILE A 407 -22.67 1.67 -16.42
CA ILE A 407 -22.63 2.74 -15.43
C ILE A 407 -22.62 4.06 -16.21
N ASN A 408 -23.59 4.94 -15.97
CA ASN A 408 -23.74 6.20 -16.69
C ASN A 408 -23.78 7.36 -15.70
N SER A 409 -22.91 8.35 -15.90
CA SER A 409 -22.89 9.57 -15.08
C SER A 409 -23.98 10.54 -15.54
N HIS A 410 -24.69 11.19 -14.61
CA HIS A 410 -25.69 12.21 -14.97
C HIS A 410 -25.08 13.41 -15.67
N ALA A 411 -23.85 13.77 -15.29
CA ALA A 411 -23.10 14.86 -15.91
C ALA A 411 -22.69 14.56 -17.37
N ASP A 412 -22.62 13.28 -17.74
CA ASP A 412 -22.27 12.86 -19.10
C ASP A 412 -22.85 11.47 -19.45
N PRO A 413 -24.14 11.41 -19.81
CA PRO A 413 -24.82 10.13 -20.02
C PRO A 413 -24.41 9.40 -21.30
N ARG A 414 -23.65 10.06 -22.20
CA ARG A 414 -23.25 9.50 -23.50
C ARG A 414 -22.05 8.57 -23.39
N HIS A 415 -21.24 8.74 -22.35
CA HIS A 415 -20.01 7.99 -22.14
C HIS A 415 -20.18 7.01 -20.99
N GLY A 416 -20.61 5.79 -21.33
CA GLY A 416 -20.69 4.69 -20.37
C GLY A 416 -19.33 4.42 -19.73
N ARG A 417 -19.29 4.36 -18.39
CA ARG A 417 -18.05 4.16 -17.63
C ARG A 417 -17.50 2.75 -17.77
N GLY A 418 -18.38 1.76 -17.93
CA GLY A 418 -18.00 0.39 -18.19
C GLY A 418 -19.08 -0.62 -17.81
N SER A 419 -18.70 -1.88 -17.87
CA SER A 419 -19.50 -3.05 -17.49
C SER A 419 -18.67 -4.00 -16.64
N LEU A 420 -19.31 -4.85 -15.85
CA LEU A 420 -18.63 -5.82 -14.99
C LEU A 420 -19.34 -7.16 -14.99
N GLN A 421 -18.56 -8.24 -15.08
CA GLN A 421 -19.06 -9.62 -14.90
C GLN A 421 -18.08 -10.44 -14.08
N LEU A 422 -18.59 -11.43 -13.35
CA LEU A 422 -17.78 -12.48 -12.76
C LEU A 422 -17.36 -13.50 -13.84
N ALA A 423 -16.16 -14.05 -13.72
CA ALA A 423 -15.72 -15.12 -14.59
C ALA A 423 -14.67 -16.02 -13.96
N TYR A 424 -14.64 -17.28 -14.37
CA TYR A 424 -13.51 -18.18 -14.19
C TYR A 424 -12.66 -18.16 -15.46
N ARG A 425 -11.43 -17.63 -15.37
CA ARG A 425 -10.43 -17.78 -16.42
C ARG A 425 -9.81 -19.17 -16.32
N GLN A 426 -9.88 -19.94 -17.39
CA GLN A 426 -9.29 -21.27 -17.48
C GLN A 426 -8.11 -21.28 -18.46
N ALA A 427 -7.04 -21.99 -18.08
CA ALA A 427 -5.89 -22.21 -18.94
C ALA A 427 -6.28 -23.09 -20.14
N VAL A 428 -6.02 -22.60 -21.36
CA VAL A 428 -6.31 -23.35 -22.59
C VAL A 428 -5.09 -24.17 -23.00
N ARG A 429 -5.30 -25.36 -23.58
CA ARG A 429 -4.24 -26.10 -24.29
C ARG A 429 -4.32 -25.77 -25.78
N LYS A 430 -3.19 -25.44 -26.42
CA LYS A 430 -3.11 -25.29 -27.87
C LYS A 430 -3.37 -26.65 -28.55
N LYS A 431 -3.78 -26.62 -29.82
CA LYS A 431 -3.92 -27.84 -30.66
C LYS A 431 -2.63 -28.68 -30.73
N SER A 432 -1.47 -28.07 -30.47
CA SER A 432 -0.17 -28.74 -30.39
C SER A 432 0.05 -29.54 -29.09
N GLY A 433 -0.91 -29.57 -28.17
CA GLY A 433 -0.79 -30.21 -26.85
C GLY A 433 -0.01 -29.38 -25.82
N ARG A 434 0.72 -28.33 -26.25
CA ARG A 434 1.36 -27.36 -25.36
C ARG A 434 0.32 -26.48 -24.68
N LEU A 435 0.60 -26.06 -23.45
CA LEU A 435 -0.23 -25.06 -22.78
C LEU A 435 -0.19 -23.76 -23.58
N ALA A 436 -1.34 -23.09 -23.64
CA ALA A 436 -1.40 -21.75 -24.15
C ALA A 436 -0.61 -20.84 -23.19
N GLU A 437 0.24 -20.00 -23.74
CA GLU A 437 0.93 -18.95 -23.00
C GLU A 437 -0.11 -18.05 -22.33
N PRO A 438 0.25 -17.36 -21.23
CA PRO A 438 -0.70 -16.53 -20.51
C PRO A 438 -1.46 -15.52 -21.38
N ASP A 439 -0.84 -15.09 -22.48
CA ASP A 439 -1.33 -14.06 -23.39
C ASP A 439 -2.11 -14.59 -24.59
N ASP A 440 -2.31 -15.91 -24.70
CA ASP A 440 -3.14 -16.54 -25.73
C ASP A 440 -4.66 -16.43 -25.42
N VAL A 441 -5.49 -16.94 -26.34
CA VAL A 441 -6.94 -17.11 -26.15
C VAL A 441 -7.19 -17.88 -24.87
N ALA A 442 -7.79 -17.23 -23.87
CA ALA A 442 -8.28 -17.87 -22.67
C ALA A 442 -9.77 -18.17 -22.78
N ASN A 443 -10.17 -19.30 -22.22
CA ASN A 443 -11.57 -19.62 -22.04
C ASN A 443 -12.03 -18.99 -20.73
N TYR A 444 -13.11 -18.25 -20.82
CA TYR A 444 -13.83 -17.74 -19.67
C TYR A 444 -15.15 -18.49 -19.53
N SER A 445 -15.57 -18.69 -18.29
CA SER A 445 -16.93 -19.13 -17.99
C SER A 445 -17.96 -18.13 -18.50
N VAL A 446 -19.20 -18.60 -18.60
CA VAL A 446 -20.39 -17.79 -18.86
C VAL A 446 -21.07 -17.52 -17.53
N MET A 447 -21.32 -16.25 -17.23
CA MET A 447 -22.10 -15.82 -16.07
C MET A 447 -23.57 -15.77 -16.44
N ALA A 448 -24.44 -16.35 -15.62
CA ALA A 448 -25.89 -16.29 -15.81
C ALA A 448 -26.57 -15.98 -14.47
N ALA A 449 -27.53 -15.05 -14.48
CA ALA A 449 -28.36 -14.73 -13.34
C ALA A 449 -29.48 -15.77 -13.19
N ASP A 450 -29.68 -16.21 -11.96
CA ASP A 450 -30.88 -16.95 -11.54
C ASP A 450 -31.92 -16.01 -10.93
N SER A 451 -31.48 -14.94 -10.25
CA SER A 451 -32.36 -13.93 -9.65
C SER A 451 -31.68 -12.55 -9.61
N ILE A 452 -32.49 -11.50 -9.74
CA ILE A 452 -32.10 -10.10 -9.50
C ILE A 452 -33.23 -9.47 -8.69
N GLN A 453 -32.94 -9.04 -7.47
CA GLN A 453 -33.93 -8.52 -6.53
C GLN A 453 -33.44 -7.21 -5.92
N VAL A 454 -34.36 -6.24 -5.83
CA VAL A 454 -34.13 -5.03 -5.05
C VAL A 454 -34.26 -5.42 -3.57
N SER A 455 -33.14 -5.38 -2.85
CA SER A 455 -33.07 -5.72 -1.42
C SER A 455 -33.33 -4.50 -0.53
N THR A 456 -32.90 -3.31 -0.97
CA THR A 456 -33.17 -2.03 -0.30
C THR A 456 -33.56 -0.97 -1.31
N ALA A 457 -34.70 -0.30 -1.10
CA ALA A 457 -35.17 0.81 -1.92
C ALA A 457 -35.59 1.97 -1.02
N THR A 458 -34.69 2.94 -0.82
CA THR A 458 -34.98 4.15 -0.06
C THR A 458 -34.42 5.38 -0.76
N PRO A 459 -34.83 6.60 -0.39
CA PRO A 459 -34.23 7.84 -0.89
C PRO A 459 -32.80 8.12 -0.40
N THR A 460 -32.25 7.28 0.49
CA THR A 460 -30.90 7.44 1.05
C THR A 460 -29.95 6.29 0.68
N ARG A 461 -30.48 5.11 0.37
CA ARG A 461 -29.73 3.94 -0.08
C ARG A 461 -30.54 3.07 -1.05
N GLY A 462 -29.87 2.55 -2.06
CA GLY A 462 -30.39 1.54 -2.96
C GLY A 462 -29.49 0.31 -2.96
N GLU A 463 -30.09 -0.89 -2.94
CA GLU A 463 -29.39 -2.16 -3.06
C GLU A 463 -30.09 -3.11 -4.01
N ILE A 464 -29.30 -3.77 -4.85
CA ILE A 464 -29.75 -4.87 -5.70
C ILE A 464 -28.87 -6.08 -5.41
N THR A 465 -29.51 -7.19 -5.05
CA THR A 465 -28.87 -8.49 -4.91
C THR A 465 -29.09 -9.30 -6.18
N SER A 466 -28.01 -9.74 -6.81
CA SER A 466 -28.03 -10.67 -7.94
C SER A 466 -27.43 -12.01 -7.53
N THR A 467 -28.16 -13.09 -7.76
CA THR A 467 -27.65 -14.45 -7.55
C THR A 467 -27.63 -15.21 -8.87
N GLY A 468 -26.71 -16.16 -8.99
CA GLY A 468 -26.61 -16.93 -10.21
C GLY A 468 -25.46 -17.93 -10.23
N ARG A 469 -25.04 -18.28 -11.45
CA ARG A 469 -24.05 -19.33 -11.70
C ARG A 469 -22.99 -18.88 -12.69
N LEU A 470 -21.76 -19.36 -12.47
CA LEU A 470 -20.70 -19.40 -13.46
C LEU A 470 -20.68 -20.79 -14.09
N MET A 471 -20.80 -20.86 -15.41
CA MET A 471 -20.90 -22.13 -16.14
C MET A 471 -19.83 -22.24 -17.21
N GLN A 472 -19.38 -23.46 -17.50
CA GLN A 472 -18.68 -23.74 -18.73
C GLN A 472 -19.63 -23.61 -19.93
N ARG A 473 -19.06 -23.52 -21.14
CA ARG A 473 -19.85 -23.44 -22.38
C ARG A 473 -20.67 -24.71 -22.68
N ASN A 474 -20.32 -25.84 -22.06
CA ASN A 474 -21.09 -27.09 -22.15
C ASN A 474 -22.26 -27.15 -21.14
N GLY A 475 -22.44 -26.11 -20.30
CA GLY A 475 -23.51 -26.03 -19.30
C GLY A 475 -23.13 -26.53 -17.89
N GLU A 476 -21.91 -27.04 -17.68
CA GLU A 476 -21.45 -27.47 -16.36
C GLU A 476 -21.25 -26.26 -15.42
N THR A 477 -21.84 -26.30 -14.22
CA THR A 477 -21.68 -25.24 -13.21
C THR A 477 -20.30 -25.33 -12.54
N LEU A 478 -19.59 -24.21 -12.53
CA LEU A 478 -18.26 -24.03 -11.93
C LEU A 478 -18.33 -23.43 -10.54
N ALA A 479 -19.24 -22.48 -10.34
CA ALA A 479 -19.49 -21.82 -9.08
C ALA A 479 -20.90 -21.23 -9.06
N THR A 480 -21.45 -21.01 -7.87
CA THR A 480 -22.58 -20.10 -7.69
C THR A 480 -22.09 -18.76 -7.14
N PHE A 481 -22.85 -17.69 -7.35
CA PHE A 481 -22.49 -16.37 -6.85
C PHE A 481 -23.69 -15.67 -6.23
N GLU A 482 -23.38 -14.80 -5.27
CA GLU A 482 -24.24 -13.71 -4.83
C GLU A 482 -23.43 -12.40 -4.96
N GLN A 483 -24.01 -11.39 -5.61
CA GLN A 483 -23.44 -10.05 -5.69
C GLN A 483 -24.45 -9.03 -5.17
N VAL A 484 -24.05 -8.24 -4.18
CA VAL A 484 -24.82 -7.10 -3.69
C VAL A 484 -24.19 -5.83 -4.23
N PHE A 485 -24.98 -5.08 -4.98
CA PHE A 485 -24.62 -3.76 -5.50
C PHE A 485 -25.30 -2.71 -4.64
N SER A 486 -24.54 -1.80 -4.02
CA SER A 486 -25.11 -0.70 -3.21
C SER A 486 -24.66 0.67 -3.68
N VAL A 487 -25.58 1.63 -3.60
CA VAL A 487 -25.30 3.06 -3.74
C VAL A 487 -25.94 3.83 -2.61
N GLU A 488 -25.24 4.83 -2.11
CA GLU A 488 -25.69 5.72 -1.05
C GLU A 488 -25.83 7.15 -1.57
N ARG A 489 -26.73 7.90 -0.95
CA ARG A 489 -26.94 9.31 -1.29
C ARG A 489 -25.68 10.11 -0.99
N GLY A 490 -25.28 10.96 -1.93
CA GLY A 490 -24.10 11.78 -1.76
C GLY A 490 -22.76 11.04 -1.90
N SER A 491 -22.75 9.75 -2.26
CA SER A 491 -21.55 8.96 -2.55
C SER A 491 -21.28 8.88 -4.06
N ARG A 492 -20.01 8.96 -4.48
CA ARG A 492 -19.59 8.72 -5.88
C ARG A 492 -19.16 7.27 -6.13
N ILE A 493 -19.39 6.39 -5.16
CA ILE A 493 -18.90 5.01 -5.17
C ILE A 493 -20.10 4.07 -5.28
N LEU A 494 -20.04 3.15 -6.24
CA LEU A 494 -20.82 1.92 -6.26
C LEU A 494 -20.04 0.86 -5.49
N ARG A 495 -20.63 0.31 -4.42
CA ARG A 495 -20.04 -0.82 -3.69
C ARG A 495 -20.53 -2.13 -4.29
N ILE A 496 -19.63 -3.11 -4.32
CA ILE A 496 -19.86 -4.46 -4.83
C ILE A 496 -19.34 -5.43 -3.78
N ASP A 497 -20.25 -6.09 -3.09
CA ASP A 497 -19.96 -7.24 -2.23
C ASP A 497 -20.24 -8.51 -3.03
N THR A 498 -19.31 -9.45 -3.04
CA THR A 498 -19.36 -10.67 -3.87
C THR A 498 -19.05 -11.88 -3.02
N GLU A 499 -19.97 -12.84 -3.00
CA GLU A 499 -19.76 -14.17 -2.45
C GLU A 499 -19.74 -15.22 -3.57
N LEU A 500 -18.84 -16.20 -3.47
CA LEU A 500 -18.70 -17.30 -4.43
C LEU A 500 -18.74 -18.65 -3.71
N ASP A 501 -19.61 -19.55 -4.15
CA ASP A 501 -19.54 -20.96 -3.78
C ASP A 501 -18.84 -21.73 -4.90
N ILE A 502 -17.61 -22.18 -4.65
CA ILE A 502 -16.72 -22.77 -5.65
C ILE A 502 -16.98 -24.27 -5.74
N LEU A 503 -17.54 -24.72 -6.86
CA LEU A 503 -17.77 -26.14 -7.14
C LEU A 503 -16.58 -26.78 -7.87
N GLN A 504 -15.88 -25.99 -8.70
CA GLN A 504 -14.64 -26.39 -9.35
C GLN A 504 -13.48 -25.47 -8.93
N GLU A 505 -12.55 -26.02 -8.16
CA GLU A 505 -11.36 -25.30 -7.71
C GLU A 505 -10.44 -24.88 -8.87
N PRO A 506 -9.80 -23.69 -8.79
CA PRO A 506 -8.79 -23.29 -9.75
C PRO A 506 -7.59 -24.24 -9.74
N VAL A 507 -7.13 -24.61 -10.94
CA VAL A 507 -5.86 -25.34 -11.07
C VAL A 507 -4.70 -24.43 -10.64
N ASN A 508 -3.66 -25.01 -10.01
CA ASN A 508 -2.43 -24.30 -9.66
C ASN A 508 -1.64 -23.85 -10.91
N LYS A 509 -2.10 -22.76 -11.53
CA LYS A 509 -1.50 -22.06 -12.66
C LYS A 509 -1.64 -20.56 -12.44
N PRO A 510 -0.65 -19.94 -11.78
CA PRO A 510 -0.66 -18.50 -11.53
C PRO A 510 -0.94 -17.71 -12.81
N TRP A 511 -1.74 -16.65 -12.67
CA TRP A 511 -2.13 -15.76 -13.77
C TRP A 511 -2.92 -16.39 -14.93
N ASN A 512 -3.30 -17.67 -14.83
CA ASN A 512 -3.95 -18.43 -15.91
C ASN A 512 -5.15 -19.28 -15.50
N SER A 513 -5.35 -19.50 -14.21
CA SER A 513 -6.48 -20.24 -13.67
C SER A 513 -6.98 -19.58 -12.40
N TYR A 514 -8.07 -18.81 -12.49
CA TYR A 514 -8.61 -18.05 -11.36
C TYR A 514 -10.05 -17.56 -11.59
N TYR A 515 -10.81 -17.38 -10.50
CA TYR A 515 -12.04 -16.60 -10.52
C TYR A 515 -11.73 -15.11 -10.35
N CYS A 516 -12.44 -14.24 -11.08
CA CYS A 516 -12.20 -12.80 -11.07
C CYS A 516 -13.48 -11.97 -11.26
N LEU A 517 -13.43 -10.73 -10.79
CA LEU A 517 -14.25 -9.63 -11.28
C LEU A 517 -13.62 -9.09 -12.56
N ARG A 518 -14.31 -9.19 -13.68
CA ARG A 518 -13.84 -8.69 -14.97
C ARG A 518 -14.53 -7.38 -15.31
N TYR A 519 -13.78 -6.29 -15.21
CA TYR A 519 -14.22 -4.97 -15.61
C TYR A 519 -13.87 -4.70 -17.08
N ALA A 520 -14.78 -4.05 -17.80
CA ALA A 520 -14.59 -3.67 -19.19
C ALA A 520 -14.96 -2.20 -19.41
N TRP A 521 -14.14 -1.48 -20.18
CA TRP A 521 -14.40 -0.09 -20.57
C TRP A 521 -14.46 0.04 -22.10
N GLY A 522 -15.01 1.15 -22.60
CA GLY A 522 -15.24 1.36 -24.03
C GLY A 522 -14.00 1.79 -24.81
N ASP A 523 -13.23 2.73 -24.25
CA ASP A 523 -12.09 3.37 -24.92
C ASP A 523 -10.81 2.53 -24.84
N GLU A 524 -10.39 1.95 -25.96
CA GLU A 524 -9.14 1.17 -26.03
C GLU A 524 -7.87 2.02 -25.84
N ALA A 525 -7.97 3.34 -25.95
CA ALA A 525 -6.87 4.27 -25.74
C ALA A 525 -6.75 4.75 -24.28
N ALA A 526 -7.64 4.30 -23.37
CA ALA A 526 -7.62 4.71 -21.98
C ALA A 526 -6.26 4.43 -21.30
N ASN A 527 -5.79 5.42 -20.54
CA ASN A 527 -4.61 5.30 -19.70
C ASN A 527 -5.01 4.71 -18.35
N LEU A 528 -4.13 3.90 -17.79
CA LEU A 528 -4.33 3.34 -16.47
C LEU A 528 -3.27 3.88 -15.51
N THR A 529 -3.72 4.23 -14.31
CA THR A 529 -2.90 4.61 -13.17
C THR A 529 -3.27 3.69 -12.01
N ARG A 530 -2.34 3.39 -11.10
CA ARG A 530 -2.60 2.61 -9.89
C ARG A 530 -2.06 3.28 -8.65
N GLY A 531 -2.69 3.02 -7.51
CA GLY A 531 -2.10 3.27 -6.20
C GLY A 531 -1.04 2.22 -5.87
N MET A 532 0.13 2.67 -5.44
CA MET A 532 1.13 1.84 -4.80
C MET A 532 1.81 2.62 -3.68
N GLN A 533 1.69 2.11 -2.44
CA GLN A 533 2.34 2.68 -1.25
C GLN A 533 1.96 4.16 -1.07
N GLY A 534 0.69 4.51 -1.29
CA GLY A 534 0.17 5.87 -1.11
C GLY A 534 0.39 6.84 -2.27
N THR A 535 1.08 6.42 -3.35
CA THR A 535 1.43 7.28 -4.49
C THR A 535 0.85 6.73 -5.80
N ALA A 536 0.59 7.62 -6.76
CA ALA A 536 0.06 7.26 -8.08
C ALA A 536 1.17 6.82 -9.06
N HIS A 537 0.96 5.70 -9.76
CA HIS A 537 1.91 5.17 -10.75
C HIS A 537 1.22 4.78 -12.05
N VAL A 538 1.86 5.04 -13.19
CA VAL A 538 1.39 4.56 -14.50
C VAL A 538 1.30 3.03 -14.52
N ALA A 539 0.23 2.49 -15.10
CA ALA A 539 -0.06 1.06 -15.16
C ALA A 539 -0.27 0.58 -16.61
N SER A 540 0.83 0.30 -17.29
CA SER A 540 0.88 -0.21 -18.66
C SER A 540 1.06 -1.73 -18.76
N SER A 541 1.57 -2.37 -17.70
CA SER A 541 1.85 -3.81 -17.65
C SER A 541 0.57 -4.65 -17.75
N LYS A 542 0.72 -5.88 -18.25
CA LYS A 542 -0.35 -6.90 -18.28
C LYS A 542 -0.68 -7.47 -16.90
N ARG A 543 0.30 -7.48 -15.99
CA ARG A 543 0.17 -7.99 -14.61
C ARG A 543 0.44 -6.82 -13.69
N LEU A 544 -0.51 -6.51 -12.84
CA LEU A 544 -0.50 -5.34 -11.97
C LEU A 544 -0.60 -5.81 -10.52
N VAL A 545 0.14 -5.13 -9.66
CA VAL A 545 -0.01 -5.20 -8.21
C VAL A 545 -0.54 -3.85 -7.75
N ALA A 546 -1.78 -3.81 -7.25
CA ALA A 546 -2.47 -2.57 -6.88
C ALA A 546 -3.51 -2.77 -5.74
N PRO A 547 -3.06 -3.02 -4.49
CA PRO A 547 -3.96 -3.25 -3.36
C PRO A 547 -4.85 -2.05 -2.97
N GLU A 548 -4.53 -0.86 -3.47
CA GLU A 548 -5.25 0.39 -3.13
C GLU A 548 -6.35 0.71 -4.17
N TYR A 549 -5.94 1.09 -5.38
CA TYR A 549 -6.87 1.41 -6.48
C TYR A 549 -6.24 1.24 -7.86
N ILE A 550 -7.08 1.14 -8.87
CA ILE A 550 -6.73 1.30 -10.29
C ILE A 550 -7.66 2.33 -10.91
N GLU A 551 -7.11 3.40 -11.47
CA GLU A 551 -7.86 4.42 -12.19
C GLU A 551 -7.73 4.21 -13.70
N ILE A 552 -8.86 4.22 -14.38
CA ILE A 552 -8.99 4.18 -15.83
C ILE A 552 -9.38 5.58 -16.28
N GLU A 553 -8.47 6.23 -17.00
CA GLU A 553 -8.65 7.58 -17.53
C GLU A 553 -8.86 7.51 -19.05
N SER A 554 -10.07 7.86 -19.47
CA SER A 554 -10.44 8.11 -20.86
C SER A 554 -10.77 9.61 -20.99
N GLU A 555 -11.94 9.97 -21.50
CA GLU A 555 -12.45 11.36 -21.37
C GLU A 555 -12.76 11.73 -19.92
N LYS A 556 -13.04 10.72 -19.09
CA LYS A 556 -13.40 10.82 -17.67
C LYS A 556 -12.73 9.71 -16.87
N LYS A 557 -12.73 9.86 -15.55
CA LYS A 557 -12.03 8.96 -14.62
C LYS A 557 -12.99 7.97 -13.99
N THR A 558 -12.64 6.70 -14.08
CA THR A 558 -13.32 5.64 -13.34
C THR A 558 -12.29 4.91 -12.48
N THR A 559 -12.52 4.87 -11.18
CA THR A 559 -11.58 4.32 -10.21
C THR A 559 -12.13 3.02 -9.65
N LEU A 560 -11.38 1.93 -9.80
CA LEU A 560 -11.66 0.68 -9.10
C LEU A 560 -10.96 0.73 -7.74
N LEU A 561 -11.73 0.81 -6.66
CA LEU A 561 -11.24 0.72 -5.29
C LEU A 561 -11.13 -0.76 -4.96
N THR A 562 -9.91 -1.29 -4.86
CA THR A 562 -9.68 -2.74 -4.92
C THR A 562 -9.95 -3.45 -3.61
N GLY A 563 -10.20 -2.71 -2.52
CA GLY A 563 -10.52 -3.29 -1.22
C GLY A 563 -9.38 -4.15 -0.67
N GLY A 564 -8.12 -3.92 -1.07
CA GLY A 564 -6.96 -4.72 -0.66
C GLY A 564 -6.63 -5.86 -1.62
N LEU A 565 -7.48 -6.16 -2.62
CA LEU A 565 -7.18 -7.17 -3.63
C LEU A 565 -5.89 -6.78 -4.38
N PRO A 566 -4.83 -7.59 -4.30
CA PRO A 566 -3.52 -7.14 -4.77
C PRO A 566 -3.29 -7.36 -6.26
N TYR A 567 -3.85 -8.42 -6.86
CA TYR A 567 -3.45 -8.90 -8.18
C TYR A 567 -4.50 -8.62 -9.24
N HIS A 568 -4.07 -7.95 -10.31
CA HIS A 568 -4.94 -7.62 -11.45
C HIS A 568 -4.25 -7.94 -12.77
N ARG A 569 -5.04 -8.39 -13.75
CA ARG A 569 -4.56 -8.74 -15.08
C ARG A 569 -5.26 -7.89 -16.13
N ARG A 570 -4.49 -7.11 -16.89
CA ARG A 570 -4.99 -6.45 -18.10
C ARG A 570 -5.12 -7.49 -19.22
N VAL A 571 -6.29 -7.58 -19.82
CA VAL A 571 -6.61 -8.54 -20.88
C VAL A 571 -7.01 -7.78 -22.14
N GLY A 572 -6.16 -7.84 -23.16
CA GLY A 572 -6.32 -6.99 -24.34
C GLY A 572 -6.20 -5.50 -23.96
N ARG A 573 -6.95 -4.64 -24.66
CA ARG A 573 -6.87 -3.19 -24.46
C ARG A 573 -7.90 -2.62 -23.49
N ARG A 574 -8.98 -3.36 -23.25
CA ARG A 574 -10.21 -2.84 -22.64
C ARG A 574 -10.80 -3.67 -21.49
N PHE A 575 -10.05 -4.66 -21.00
CA PHE A 575 -10.48 -5.50 -19.88
C PHE A 575 -9.43 -5.54 -18.79
N LEU A 576 -9.92 -5.58 -17.55
CA LEU A 576 -9.13 -5.82 -16.37
C LEU A 576 -9.81 -6.90 -15.53
N ASP A 577 -9.09 -7.97 -15.25
CA ASP A 577 -9.50 -9.00 -14.30
C ASP A 577 -8.90 -8.65 -12.93
N SER A 578 -9.74 -8.38 -11.93
CA SER A 578 -9.34 -8.37 -10.50
C SER A 578 -9.50 -9.78 -9.94
N ILE A 579 -8.40 -10.39 -9.52
CA ILE A 579 -8.36 -11.81 -9.16
C ILE A 579 -8.94 -12.01 -7.76
N LEU A 580 -9.91 -12.92 -7.63
CA LEU A 580 -10.62 -13.23 -6.38
C LEU A 580 -10.15 -14.56 -5.78
N VAL A 581 -10.21 -15.65 -6.56
CA VAL A 581 -9.91 -17.01 -6.07
C VAL A 581 -8.88 -17.66 -6.98
N VAL A 582 -7.78 -18.11 -6.38
CA VAL A 582 -6.73 -18.95 -6.99
C VAL A 582 -6.62 -20.27 -6.22
N SER A 583 -5.83 -21.21 -6.74
CA SER A 583 -5.49 -22.42 -5.99
C SER A 583 -4.88 -22.07 -4.62
N GLY A 584 -5.44 -22.63 -3.55
CA GLY A 584 -5.00 -22.37 -2.16
C GLY A 584 -5.74 -21.24 -1.46
N GLU A 585 -6.58 -20.47 -2.17
CA GLU A 585 -7.43 -19.45 -1.57
C GLU A 585 -8.65 -20.10 -0.91
N THR A 586 -8.91 -19.77 0.36
CA THR A 586 -10.06 -20.27 1.13
C THR A 586 -11.16 -19.23 1.29
N CYS A 587 -10.81 -17.93 1.24
CA CYS A 587 -11.79 -16.86 1.28
C CYS A 587 -12.74 -16.92 0.08
N ARG A 588 -14.02 -16.63 0.32
CA ARG A 588 -15.10 -16.67 -0.67
C ARG A 588 -15.92 -15.38 -0.74
N SER A 589 -15.63 -14.40 0.14
CA SER A 589 -16.31 -13.11 0.21
C SER A 589 -15.33 -11.99 -0.10
N PHE A 590 -15.69 -11.11 -1.03
CA PHE A 590 -14.81 -10.08 -1.56
C PHE A 590 -15.56 -8.78 -1.75
N GLN A 591 -14.86 -7.67 -1.54
CA GLN A 591 -15.42 -6.34 -1.64
C GLN A 591 -14.61 -5.48 -2.60
N MET A 592 -15.30 -4.77 -3.49
CA MET A 592 -14.68 -3.83 -4.42
C MET A 592 -15.59 -2.61 -4.60
N GLY A 593 -15.00 -1.45 -4.90
CA GLY A 593 -15.73 -0.23 -5.21
C GLY A 593 -15.49 0.23 -6.64
N ILE A 594 -16.48 0.86 -7.26
CA ILE A 594 -16.33 1.60 -8.51
C ILE A 594 -16.67 3.07 -8.24
N GLY A 595 -15.65 3.90 -8.21
CA GLY A 595 -15.74 5.34 -8.09
C GLY A 595 -15.88 6.03 -9.44
N VAL A 596 -16.81 6.99 -9.52
CA VAL A 596 -17.03 7.82 -10.70
C VAL A 596 -16.50 9.23 -10.43
N ASP A 597 -15.51 9.66 -11.21
CA ASP A 597 -14.90 11.00 -11.12
C ASP A 597 -14.48 11.36 -9.68
N LEU A 598 -13.75 10.44 -9.03
CA LEU A 598 -13.20 10.68 -7.70
C LEU A 598 -12.08 11.72 -7.77
N ASP A 599 -12.19 12.78 -6.97
CA ASP A 599 -11.17 13.84 -6.91
C ASP A 599 -9.82 13.30 -6.41
N GLN A 600 -9.85 12.35 -5.46
CA GLN A 600 -8.68 11.82 -4.79
C GLN A 600 -8.80 10.29 -4.60
N PRO A 601 -8.39 9.49 -5.60
CA PRO A 601 -8.48 8.02 -5.57
C PRO A 601 -7.81 7.37 -4.36
N GLN A 602 -6.63 7.88 -3.96
CA GLN A 602 -5.87 7.34 -2.83
C GLN A 602 -6.64 7.48 -1.51
N ILE A 603 -7.21 8.65 -1.26
CA ILE A 603 -7.99 8.93 -0.05
C ILE A 603 -9.29 8.13 -0.05
N ALA A 604 -9.96 8.05 -1.20
CA ALA A 604 -11.17 7.23 -1.34
C ALA A 604 -10.89 5.75 -1.09
N SER A 605 -9.74 5.22 -1.54
CA SER A 605 -9.32 3.84 -1.28
C SER A 605 -9.15 3.56 0.22
N GLN A 606 -8.47 4.46 0.94
CA GLN A 606 -8.30 4.34 2.40
C GLN A 606 -9.66 4.39 3.12
N GLN A 607 -10.51 5.38 2.80
CA GLN A 607 -11.83 5.53 3.43
C GLN A 607 -12.79 4.38 3.12
N PHE A 608 -12.65 3.73 1.96
CA PHE A 608 -13.48 2.60 1.54
C PHE A 608 -13.30 1.37 2.44
N GLN A 609 -12.10 1.17 2.99
CA GLN A 609 -11.79 0.05 3.88
C GLN A 609 -11.95 0.37 5.38
N GLN A 610 -12.17 1.65 5.74
CA GLN A 610 -12.32 2.07 7.13
C GLN A 610 -13.74 1.85 7.64
N SER A 611 -13.88 1.26 8.82
CA SER A 611 -15.16 1.24 9.53
C SER A 611 -15.56 2.65 10.02
N PRO A 612 -16.86 2.98 10.03
CA PRO A 612 -17.34 4.15 10.77
C PRO A 612 -17.06 4.05 12.27
N MET A 613 -16.74 5.17 12.92
CA MET A 613 -16.60 5.25 14.38
C MET A 613 -17.70 6.17 14.93
N TYR A 614 -18.62 5.61 15.71
CA TYR A 614 -19.72 6.37 16.31
C TYR A 614 -20.20 5.72 17.61
N ALA A 615 -20.89 6.51 18.43
CA ALA A 615 -21.58 6.05 19.63
C ALA A 615 -22.85 6.87 19.89
N ILE A 616 -23.81 6.27 20.59
CA ILE A 616 -24.96 7.01 21.12
C ILE A 616 -24.46 7.81 22.33
N ASP A 617 -24.50 9.13 22.20
CA ASP A 617 -23.95 10.04 23.20
C ASP A 617 -25.07 10.60 24.07
N SER A 618 -25.17 10.07 25.29
CA SER A 618 -26.16 10.49 26.29
C SER A 618 -25.74 11.73 27.08
N LYS A 619 -24.54 12.28 26.85
CA LYS A 619 -24.00 13.39 27.65
C LYS A 619 -24.42 14.78 27.18
N GLY A 620 -25.13 14.92 26.05
CA GLY A 620 -25.59 16.22 25.54
C GLY A 620 -24.84 16.73 24.32
N GLU A 621 -25.13 17.95 23.85
CA GLU A 621 -24.33 18.61 22.80
C GLU A 621 -23.02 19.17 23.38
N PRO A 622 -21.87 19.02 22.68
CA PRO A 622 -20.63 19.71 23.03
C PRO A 622 -20.79 21.23 23.00
N SER A 623 -20.17 21.94 23.94
CA SER A 623 -20.23 23.40 24.00
C SER A 623 -19.50 24.05 22.81
N GLY A 624 -20.06 25.14 22.30
CA GLY A 624 -19.48 25.92 21.20
C GLY A 624 -19.88 25.43 19.81
N HIS A 625 -19.48 24.22 19.42
CA HIS A 625 -19.74 23.66 18.08
C HIS A 625 -20.14 22.19 18.14
N ASN A 626 -21.22 21.84 17.42
CA ASN A 626 -21.63 20.46 17.21
C ASN A 626 -20.77 19.70 16.19
N SER A 627 -19.85 20.36 15.48
CA SER A 627 -18.88 19.71 14.61
C SER A 627 -17.60 20.53 14.52
N SER A 628 -16.46 19.87 14.63
CA SER A 628 -15.15 20.54 14.61
C SER A 628 -14.03 19.61 14.15
N SER A 629 -12.94 20.21 13.65
CA SER A 629 -11.69 19.55 13.30
C SER A 629 -10.63 19.92 14.35
N LEU A 630 -9.89 18.93 14.83
CA LEU A 630 -8.75 19.17 15.73
C LEU A 630 -7.44 19.36 14.95
N LEU A 631 -7.33 18.76 13.77
CA LEU A 631 -6.16 18.83 12.88
C LEU A 631 -6.62 18.95 11.43
N HIS A 632 -6.04 19.89 10.68
CA HIS A 632 -6.43 20.16 9.30
C HIS A 632 -5.21 20.30 8.38
N LEU A 633 -5.23 19.58 7.26
CA LEU A 633 -4.33 19.78 6.13
C LEU A 633 -5.04 20.61 5.06
N GLY A 634 -4.49 21.76 4.69
CA GLY A 634 -5.15 22.68 3.76
C GLY A 634 -5.22 22.22 2.30
N ALA A 635 -4.51 21.13 1.93
CA ALA A 635 -4.46 20.61 0.57
C ALA A 635 -5.08 19.22 0.47
N ARG A 636 -5.91 19.00 -0.56
CA ARG A 636 -6.69 17.76 -0.75
C ARG A 636 -5.87 16.56 -1.21
N ASN A 637 -4.65 16.76 -1.71
CA ASN A 637 -3.75 15.72 -2.18
C ASN A 637 -2.74 15.26 -1.12
N LEU A 638 -2.82 15.79 0.11
CA LEU A 638 -1.93 15.46 1.21
C LEU A 638 -2.62 14.54 2.22
N VAL A 639 -2.01 13.40 2.53
CA VAL A 639 -2.49 12.46 3.55
C VAL A 639 -1.51 12.41 4.70
N ALA A 640 -1.98 12.62 5.93
CA ALA A 640 -1.19 12.23 7.10
C ALA A 640 -1.23 10.69 7.26
N THR A 641 -0.08 10.05 7.15
CA THR A 641 0.09 8.59 7.24
C THR A 641 0.38 8.13 8.67
N HIS A 642 0.86 9.04 9.53
CA HIS A 642 1.14 8.78 10.92
C HIS A 642 1.03 10.04 11.77
N TRP A 643 0.55 9.88 13.01
CA TRP A 643 0.53 10.90 14.04
C TRP A 643 1.05 10.31 15.35
N GLN A 644 1.78 11.11 16.11
CA GLN A 644 2.26 10.75 17.44
C GLN A 644 2.30 11.99 18.32
N ILE A 645 1.88 11.87 19.58
CA ILE A 645 2.07 12.94 20.57
C ILE A 645 3.53 13.08 20.98
N VAL A 646 3.94 14.31 21.30
CA VAL A 646 5.24 14.58 21.95
C VAL A 646 4.97 14.96 23.40
N LEU A 647 5.55 14.18 24.31
CA LEU A 647 5.39 14.32 25.75
C LEU A 647 6.66 14.86 26.40
N GLU A 648 6.49 15.79 27.34
CA GLU A 648 7.52 16.19 28.32
C GLU A 648 6.86 16.21 29.70
N ASP A 649 7.45 15.48 30.66
CA ASP A 649 6.88 15.33 32.02
C ASP A 649 5.39 14.95 32.03
N GLU A 650 4.99 13.99 31.17
CA GLU A 650 3.60 13.54 30.94
C GLU A 650 2.66 14.61 30.34
N ALA A 651 3.15 15.80 30.02
CA ALA A 651 2.39 16.85 29.37
C ALA A 651 2.54 16.79 27.84
N VAL A 652 1.43 16.91 27.11
CA VAL A 652 1.44 17.02 25.65
C VAL A 652 1.95 18.40 25.23
N VAL A 653 3.19 18.45 24.76
CA VAL A 653 3.91 19.67 24.35
C VAL A 653 4.00 19.84 22.82
N GLY A 654 3.60 18.82 22.06
CA GLY A 654 3.68 18.87 20.60
C GLY A 654 3.14 17.63 19.91
N LEU A 655 3.36 17.55 18.60
CA LEU A 655 3.01 16.41 17.76
C LEU A 655 4.14 16.10 16.78
N GLN A 656 4.30 14.83 16.44
CA GLN A 656 4.99 14.39 15.24
C GLN A 656 3.96 13.92 14.21
N VAL A 657 4.13 14.35 12.97
CA VAL A 657 3.26 13.97 11.85
C VAL A 657 4.11 13.53 10.65
N ARG A 658 3.67 12.48 9.96
CA ARG A 658 4.16 12.16 8.62
C ARG A 658 3.08 12.38 7.58
N ILE A 659 3.41 13.14 6.55
CA ILE A 659 2.50 13.64 5.52
C ILE A 659 3.01 13.19 4.16
N MET A 660 2.12 12.66 3.32
CA MET A 660 2.43 12.16 1.99
C MET A 660 1.64 12.94 0.93
N GLU A 661 2.32 13.41 -0.12
CA GLU A 661 1.70 13.93 -1.34
C GLU A 661 1.35 12.76 -2.27
N THR A 662 0.08 12.61 -2.62
CA THR A 662 -0.44 11.38 -3.25
C THR A 662 -0.56 11.46 -4.78
N ALA A 663 -0.65 12.67 -5.34
CA ALA A 663 -1.05 12.92 -6.73
C ALA A 663 0.09 13.23 -7.70
N GLY A 664 1.32 13.37 -7.20
CA GLY A 664 2.51 13.72 -7.98
C GLY A 664 2.59 15.21 -8.30
N ARG A 665 1.96 16.06 -7.48
CA ARG A 665 1.85 17.50 -7.72
C ARG A 665 2.37 18.27 -6.52
N SER A 666 3.38 19.11 -6.74
CA SER A 666 3.89 20.00 -5.70
C SER A 666 2.80 20.90 -5.16
N VAL A 667 2.84 21.16 -3.85
CA VAL A 667 1.83 21.93 -3.15
C VAL A 667 2.43 22.73 -2.01
N ARG A 668 2.01 23.99 -1.91
CA ARG A 668 2.27 24.84 -0.76
C ARG A 668 0.96 25.12 -0.03
N THR A 669 0.88 24.78 1.25
CA THR A 669 -0.33 24.88 2.06
C THR A 669 -0.01 25.12 3.54
N LYS A 670 -1.04 25.24 4.38
CA LYS A 670 -0.89 25.29 5.84
C LYS A 670 -1.46 24.03 6.48
N MET A 671 -0.84 23.61 7.57
CA MET A 671 -1.39 22.64 8.53
C MET A 671 -1.78 23.39 9.81
N ALA A 672 -3.04 23.24 10.19
CA ALA A 672 -3.61 23.88 11.36
C ALA A 672 -3.96 22.84 12.42
N ILE A 673 -3.84 23.25 13.68
CA ILE A 673 -4.14 22.45 14.88
C ILE A 673 -4.99 23.33 15.80
N PHE A 674 -5.84 22.72 16.62
CA PHE A 674 -6.65 23.45 17.60
C PHE A 674 -5.82 24.21 18.67
N ARG A 675 -4.52 23.92 18.78
CA ARG A 675 -3.55 24.68 19.58
C ARG A 675 -2.62 25.46 18.65
N SER A 676 -2.25 26.67 19.04
CA SER A 676 -1.26 27.47 18.30
C SER A 676 0.07 26.74 18.26
N VAL A 677 0.72 26.68 17.10
CA VAL A 677 2.07 26.12 16.95
C VAL A 677 3.09 27.21 17.22
N ALA A 678 4.06 26.95 18.10
CA ALA A 678 5.18 27.83 18.41
C ALA A 678 6.39 27.56 17.52
N SER A 679 6.69 26.29 17.22
CA SER A 679 7.80 25.89 16.36
C SER A 679 7.51 24.58 15.63
N ALA A 680 8.19 24.36 14.51
CA ALA A 680 8.13 23.11 13.77
C ALA A 680 9.47 22.82 13.08
N VAL A 681 9.85 21.54 13.04
CA VAL A 681 11.12 21.06 12.51
C VAL A 681 10.83 19.87 11.59
N GLN A 682 11.33 19.93 10.35
CA GLN A 682 11.38 18.79 9.45
C GLN A 682 12.36 17.76 9.99
N GLN A 683 11.98 16.50 9.93
CA GLN A 683 12.79 15.37 10.35
C GLN A 683 12.99 14.39 9.20
N ASN A 684 14.08 13.65 9.26
CA ASN A 684 14.25 12.39 8.56
C ASN A 684 13.26 11.34 9.10
N LEU A 685 13.10 10.23 8.39
CA LEU A 685 12.19 9.15 8.79
C LEU A 685 12.70 8.35 10.01
N ASP A 686 13.93 8.61 10.46
CA ASP A 686 14.49 8.12 11.71
C ASP A 686 14.37 9.11 12.88
N GLY A 687 13.74 10.28 12.65
CA GLY A 687 13.56 11.33 13.65
C GLY A 687 14.70 12.35 13.73
N SER A 688 15.80 12.18 13.01
CA SER A 688 16.90 13.17 13.03
C SER A 688 16.46 14.49 12.37
N PRO A 689 16.84 15.66 12.92
CA PRO A 689 16.39 16.95 12.41
C PRO A 689 17.03 17.27 11.05
N LEU A 690 16.25 17.86 10.13
CA LEU A 690 16.69 18.33 8.82
C LEU A 690 16.72 19.86 8.72
N GLY A 691 15.72 20.54 9.26
CA GLY A 691 15.62 21.99 9.20
C GLY A 691 14.32 22.51 9.78
N GLU A 692 14.27 23.80 10.10
CA GLU A 692 13.08 24.46 10.64
C GLU A 692 12.00 24.64 9.56
N CYS A 693 10.75 24.49 9.95
CA CYS A 693 9.58 24.83 9.13
C CYS A 693 9.16 26.28 9.42
N ASN A 694 8.60 26.95 8.41
CA ASN A 694 7.97 28.25 8.63
C ASN A 694 6.65 28.07 9.42
N VAL A 695 6.45 28.91 10.43
CA VAL A 695 5.21 29.00 11.20
C VAL A 695 4.59 30.39 10.99
N GLU A 696 3.35 30.44 10.54
CA GLU A 696 2.60 31.67 10.28
C GLU A 696 1.25 31.60 10.99
N ASP A 697 0.94 32.58 11.85
CA ASP A 697 -0.32 32.65 12.61
C ASP A 697 -0.64 31.36 13.40
N GLY A 698 0.39 30.76 14.00
CA GLY A 698 0.26 29.52 14.76
C GLY A 698 0.02 28.26 13.91
N GLN A 699 0.26 28.31 12.60
CA GLN A 699 0.10 27.20 11.66
C GLN A 699 1.42 26.88 10.95
N VAL A 700 1.66 25.60 10.66
CA VAL A 700 2.86 25.17 9.95
C VAL A 700 2.65 25.35 8.45
N VAL A 701 3.57 26.05 7.78
CA VAL A 701 3.58 26.15 6.31
C VAL A 701 4.28 24.92 5.74
N LEU A 702 3.56 24.17 4.92
CA LEU A 702 4.05 23.02 4.20
C LEU A 702 4.40 23.43 2.77
N ASP A 703 5.60 23.12 2.32
CA ASP A 703 6.02 23.21 0.91
C ASP A 703 6.52 21.82 0.52
N MET A 704 5.69 21.08 -0.23
CA MET A 704 5.93 19.69 -0.56
C MET A 704 6.06 19.49 -2.06
N THR A 705 7.03 18.69 -2.49
CA THR A 705 7.12 18.26 -3.89
C THR A 705 6.14 17.13 -4.19
N GLY A 706 5.91 16.85 -5.47
CA GLY A 706 5.08 15.71 -5.87
C GLY A 706 5.64 14.39 -5.32
N HIS A 707 4.78 13.55 -4.75
CA HIS A 707 5.14 12.27 -4.11
C HIS A 707 6.08 12.35 -2.90
N GLU A 708 6.29 13.53 -2.33
CA GLU A 708 7.08 13.67 -1.10
C GLU A 708 6.37 13.05 0.11
N TRP A 709 7.16 12.41 0.97
CA TRP A 709 6.79 11.86 2.26
C TRP A 709 7.63 12.55 3.35
N LEU A 710 7.00 13.52 3.99
CA LEU A 710 7.63 14.47 4.89
C LEU A 710 7.28 14.14 6.35
N GLN A 711 8.29 14.10 7.23
CA GLN A 711 8.09 14.04 8.68
C GLN A 711 8.34 15.41 9.31
N ILE A 712 7.45 15.83 10.20
CA ILE A 712 7.55 17.09 10.95
C ILE A 712 7.27 16.82 12.41
N GLU A 713 8.10 17.37 13.30
CA GLU A 713 7.77 17.55 14.71
C GLU A 713 7.40 19.02 14.93
N LEU A 714 6.31 19.27 15.64
CA LEU A 714 5.84 20.61 16.02
C LEU A 714 5.64 20.71 17.52
N ARG A 715 5.81 21.92 18.06
CA ARG A 715 5.62 22.26 19.48
C ARG A 715 4.61 23.38 19.63
N PHE A 716 3.82 23.33 20.70
CA PHE A 716 2.77 24.32 21.02
C PHE A 716 3.30 25.55 21.76
#